data_AF-A0A7S4REA8-F1
#
_entry.id   AF-A0A7S4REA8-F1
#
_cell.length_a   1.000
_cell.length_b   1.000
_cell.length_c   1.000
_cell.angle_alpha   90.00
_cell.angle_beta   90.00
_cell.angle_gamma   90.00
#
_symmetry.space_group_name_H-M   'P 1'
#
loop_
_entity.id
_entity.type
_entity.pdbx_description
1 polymer ?
#
loop_
_entity_poly.entity_id
_entity_poly.type
_entity_poly.pdbx_seq_one_letter_code
_entity_poly.pdbx_strand_id
1 'polypeptide(L)'
;AASSWPKLAVPPSQVRDRGSMACASRGAKARGACQGARPEFRRLSGVCVDADFAQAESVGDARARIGEALCLAAERVVLVGGDRRTLRDSDTLAGLAEGDAVTVYLLPDPLEKSVAEFAGADSFEELQARGELRLNECKLPALPEAVGQLAGLRQLRLRQNQLAALPESLGQLHALEELWVQHNHLAALPEAVGELGCIRQLRLNQNRLAALPESLGQLCALEELWLQHNLLTALPESLGRLGALQQLKLSENRLEALPESLGGLHSLTQLELNQNALSALPESFSGLAALQRLSLSTNHIRSLPKRFCDLRGLQSLAMNDNQLMALPDVFGELAQLTHLRLNRNHLTCLPESFSELANLQHLSLNENSLAALLQDFGRLSSLRQLELNQNRLEALPESFGLLSELVHLRLNRNLLRALPRSFGRLAALRSLGLNDNLLASLPESFGGLAALQQLSLNGNGLEALPPGFGALAALQTLGLSGNRLTALPDDFGLLYGRMEIAGLSDNLLTGLPGSFCQLRALQTLGLSNNKLAALPQSFGQLAALQTLGLEENELAALPESFGRLAALRQLGLRGNRRLASLPESFDQLAALDRLELDRGLRLRHWLRGWLRSLHHAAARAACCPCRAVSRAACCQRGRAAAAAALAKRLA
;
A
#
# COMPACT_ATOMS: atom_id res chain seq x y z
N ALA A 1 -26.01 15.99 59.06
CA ALA A 1 -26.40 17.04 58.12
C ALA A 1 -26.75 16.34 56.80
N ALA A 2 -27.99 15.86 56.64
CA ALA A 2 -29.16 16.61 56.14
C ALA A 2 -28.83 17.25 54.76
N SER A 3 -29.49 16.97 53.65
CA SER A 3 -30.83 16.40 53.35
C SER A 3 -30.95 16.36 51.80
N SER A 4 -31.10 15.20 51.13
CA SER A 4 -32.37 14.56 50.68
C SER A 4 -33.11 15.24 49.49
N TRP A 5 -33.04 14.58 48.31
CA TRP A 5 -34.05 14.19 47.27
C TRP A 5 -35.55 14.59 47.45
N PRO A 6 -36.52 14.41 46.49
CA PRO A 6 -36.52 13.73 45.16
C PRO A 6 -37.40 14.36 44.00
N LYS A 7 -37.41 13.64 42.86
CA LYS A 7 -38.40 13.59 41.74
C LYS A 7 -39.88 13.66 42.15
N LEU A 8 -40.75 14.12 41.22
CA LEU A 8 -42.10 13.55 40.99
C LEU A 8 -42.68 13.91 39.60
N ALA A 9 -43.53 13.01 39.11
CA ALA A 9 -44.03 12.88 37.74
C ALA A 9 -45.42 13.52 37.50
N VAL A 10 -45.76 13.64 36.20
CA VAL A 10 -46.97 14.09 35.45
C VAL A 10 -48.29 13.35 35.82
N PRO A 11 -49.51 13.57 35.22
CA PRO A 11 -50.30 14.69 34.58
C PRO A 11 -51.77 14.72 35.18
N PRO A 12 -52.93 14.97 34.51
CA PRO A 12 -53.38 15.72 33.29
C PRO A 12 -54.61 16.66 33.52
N SER A 13 -55.25 17.14 32.43
CA SER A 13 -56.61 17.74 32.28
C SER A 13 -56.66 19.28 32.23
N GLN A 14 -57.49 19.98 31.43
CA GLN A 14 -58.53 19.69 30.42
C GLN A 14 -58.79 21.06 29.72
N VAL A 15 -58.77 21.15 28.38
CA VAL A 15 -59.96 21.31 27.50
C VAL A 15 -60.45 22.74 27.22
N ARG A 16 -60.64 22.98 25.90
CA ARG A 16 -61.52 23.94 25.17
C ARG A 16 -61.00 25.36 24.93
N ASP A 17 -61.39 26.05 23.85
CA ASP A 17 -61.76 25.75 22.45
C ASP A 17 -62.11 27.14 21.86
N ARG A 18 -61.80 27.35 20.57
CA ARG A 18 -62.47 28.27 19.61
C ARG A 18 -62.51 29.80 19.80
N GLY A 19 -62.20 30.47 18.68
CA GLY A 19 -63.06 31.50 18.06
C GLY A 19 -62.48 32.92 18.07
N SER A 20 -61.91 33.42 16.96
CA SER A 20 -62.57 34.01 15.78
C SER A 20 -63.22 35.39 15.99
N MET A 21 -62.63 36.39 15.32
CA MET A 21 -63.21 37.63 14.74
C MET A 21 -63.99 38.62 15.62
N ALA A 22 -63.54 39.89 15.64
CA ALA A 22 -64.12 40.98 14.82
C ALA A 22 -63.76 42.38 15.35
N CYS A 23 -63.48 43.29 14.42
CA CYS A 23 -63.28 44.73 14.63
C CYS A 23 -64.51 45.44 15.23
N ALA A 24 -64.29 46.46 16.07
CA ALA A 24 -64.54 47.88 15.74
C ALA A 24 -64.88 48.78 16.97
N SER A 25 -63.97 49.72 17.23
CA SER A 25 -64.22 51.17 17.37
C SER A 25 -64.68 51.82 18.70
N ARG A 26 -64.00 52.94 18.95
CA ARG A 26 -64.35 54.19 19.67
C ARG A 26 -64.05 54.31 21.17
N GLY A 27 -63.29 55.37 21.49
CA GLY A 27 -63.48 56.14 22.72
C GLY A 27 -62.21 56.68 23.37
N ALA A 28 -61.65 57.77 22.83
CA ALA A 28 -60.48 58.46 23.34
C ALA A 28 -60.67 59.07 24.76
N LYS A 29 -59.59 59.10 25.57
CA LYS A 29 -59.24 60.24 26.45
C LYS A 29 -57.77 60.21 26.90
N ALA A 30 -56.96 60.93 26.15
CA ALA A 30 -55.96 61.94 26.55
C ALA A 30 -55.06 61.73 27.81
N ARG A 31 -53.76 61.64 27.47
CA ARG A 31 -52.59 62.41 27.97
C ARG A 31 -51.77 61.86 29.15
N GLY A 32 -50.57 61.41 28.80
CA GLY A 32 -49.39 61.38 29.65
C GLY A 32 -48.11 60.99 28.89
N ALA A 33 -47.34 62.00 28.46
CA ALA A 33 -45.90 61.99 28.13
C ALA A 33 -45.32 61.08 27.01
N CYS A 34 -44.69 61.72 26.03
CA CYS A 34 -43.86 61.12 24.99
C CYS A 34 -42.61 60.41 25.54
N GLN A 35 -42.35 59.17 25.11
CA GLN A 35 -41.02 58.63 24.78
C GLN A 35 -41.18 57.63 23.62
N GLY A 36 -40.29 57.71 22.63
CA GLY A 36 -40.58 57.40 21.22
C GLY A 36 -40.92 55.94 20.88
N ALA A 37 -42.00 55.76 20.11
CA ALA A 37 -42.31 54.50 19.45
C ALA A 37 -41.35 54.29 18.25
N ARG A 38 -40.86 53.05 18.10
CA ARG A 38 -39.81 52.63 17.16
C ARG A 38 -40.38 51.60 16.15
N PRO A 39 -39.73 51.40 14.98
CA PRO A 39 -40.29 50.62 13.86
C PRO A 39 -40.52 49.12 14.14
N GLU A 40 -41.56 48.54 13.53
CA GLU A 40 -41.87 47.09 13.55
C GLU A 40 -41.12 46.35 12.41
N PHE A 41 -40.39 45.27 12.75
CA PHE A 41 -39.70 44.41 11.77
C PHE A 41 -40.53 43.14 11.50
N ARG A 42 -40.84 42.86 10.22
CA ARG A 42 -41.61 41.68 9.82
C ARG A 42 -40.84 40.79 8.83
N ARG A 43 -40.82 39.48 9.09
CA ARG A 43 -40.30 38.47 8.15
C ARG A 43 -41.33 38.21 7.05
N LEU A 44 -40.86 38.02 5.82
CA LEU A 44 -41.72 37.73 4.65
C LEU A 44 -42.54 36.43 4.77
N SER A 45 -42.21 35.52 5.70
CA SER A 45 -42.99 34.30 5.97
C SER A 45 -44.14 34.50 6.97
N GLY A 46 -44.41 35.74 7.43
CA GLY A 46 -45.50 36.05 8.35
C GLY A 46 -45.25 35.67 9.81
N VAL A 47 -44.02 35.27 10.16
CA VAL A 47 -43.62 34.96 11.54
C VAL A 47 -42.93 36.20 12.12
N CYS A 48 -43.52 36.80 13.17
CA CYS A 48 -42.84 37.83 13.95
C CYS A 48 -41.60 37.21 14.60
N VAL A 49 -40.43 37.80 14.38
CA VAL A 49 -39.23 37.43 15.14
C VAL A 49 -39.37 38.12 16.49
N ASP A 50 -39.76 37.38 17.53
CA ASP A 50 -39.78 37.89 18.91
C ASP A 50 -38.33 38.00 19.39
N ALA A 51 -37.66 39.10 19.05
CA ALA A 51 -36.43 39.51 19.69
C ALA A 51 -36.63 40.90 20.28
N ASP A 52 -36.05 41.16 21.45
CA ASP A 52 -36.16 42.44 22.14
C ASP A 52 -35.31 43.50 21.41
N PHE A 53 -35.94 44.16 20.44
CA PHE A 53 -35.31 45.16 19.57
C PHE A 53 -35.24 46.55 20.23
N ALA A 54 -35.69 46.70 21.48
CA ALA A 54 -35.77 47.98 22.17
C ALA A 54 -34.39 48.67 22.38
N GLN A 55 -33.30 47.92 22.24
CA GLN A 55 -31.92 48.40 22.47
C GLN A 55 -31.04 48.45 21.22
N ALA A 56 -31.56 48.22 20.00
CA ALA A 56 -30.76 48.42 18.79
C ALA A 56 -30.64 49.92 18.48
N GLU A 57 -29.41 50.44 18.34
CA GLU A 57 -29.13 51.86 18.06
C GLU A 57 -28.85 52.12 16.57
N SER A 58 -28.36 51.11 15.84
CA SER A 58 -28.07 51.16 14.41
C SER A 58 -28.71 50.01 13.62
N VAL A 59 -28.80 50.17 12.30
CA VAL A 59 -29.17 49.08 11.38
C VAL A 59 -28.20 47.90 11.46
N GLY A 60 -26.90 48.17 11.68
CA GLY A 60 -25.89 47.12 11.90
C GLY A 60 -26.14 46.30 13.17
N ASP A 61 -26.49 46.96 14.29
CA ASP A 61 -26.83 46.27 15.55
C ASP A 61 -28.13 45.46 15.42
N ALA A 62 -29.11 45.98 14.69
CA ALA A 62 -30.34 45.25 14.38
C ALA A 62 -30.05 44.00 13.54
N ARG A 63 -29.21 44.10 12.50
CA ARG A 63 -28.78 42.93 11.71
C ARG A 63 -28.01 41.91 12.54
N ALA A 64 -27.14 42.36 13.43
CA ALA A 64 -26.38 41.48 14.33
C ALA A 64 -27.30 40.73 15.30
N ARG A 65 -28.25 41.42 15.93
CA ARG A 65 -29.24 40.81 16.84
C ARG A 65 -30.22 39.90 16.12
N ILE A 66 -30.68 40.26 14.92
CA ILE A 66 -31.50 39.38 14.08
C ILE A 66 -30.69 38.16 13.64
N GLY A 67 -29.41 38.36 13.31
CA GLY A 67 -28.46 37.28 13.03
C GLY A 67 -28.32 36.35 14.24
N GLU A 68 -28.08 36.88 15.43
CA GLU A 68 -27.95 36.12 16.67
C GLU A 68 -29.24 35.36 17.02
N ALA A 69 -30.41 36.02 16.92
CA ALA A 69 -31.71 35.40 17.18
C ALA A 69 -32.08 34.28 16.19
N LEU A 70 -31.57 34.36 14.96
CA LEU A 70 -31.82 33.37 13.90
C LEU A 70 -30.65 32.40 13.70
N CYS A 71 -29.58 32.50 14.50
CA CYS A 71 -28.31 31.79 14.32
C CYS A 71 -27.70 31.95 12.91
N LEU A 72 -27.77 33.15 12.34
CA LEU A 72 -27.25 33.52 11.02
C LEU A 72 -26.20 34.63 11.15
N ALA A 73 -25.22 34.66 10.25
CA ALA A 73 -24.32 35.81 10.17
C ALA A 73 -25.12 37.09 9.87
N ALA A 74 -24.81 38.20 10.55
CA ALA A 74 -25.47 39.50 10.36
C ALA A 74 -25.49 39.94 8.88
N GLU A 75 -24.46 39.55 8.14
CA GLU A 75 -24.29 39.78 6.70
C GLU A 75 -25.41 39.17 5.85
N ARG A 76 -26.02 38.06 6.31
CA ARG A 76 -27.15 37.39 5.63
C ARG A 76 -28.47 38.10 5.85
N VAL A 77 -28.57 38.97 6.85
CA VAL A 77 -29.79 39.73 7.15
C VAL A 77 -29.75 41.01 6.35
N VAL A 78 -30.72 41.25 5.47
CA VAL A 78 -30.86 42.48 4.70
C VAL A 78 -32.15 43.15 5.11
N LEU A 79 -32.04 44.37 5.62
CA LEU A 79 -33.19 45.15 6.05
C LEU A 79 -33.59 46.10 4.91
N VAL A 80 -34.86 46.05 4.51
CA VAL A 80 -35.40 46.91 3.45
C VAL A 80 -36.49 47.78 4.06
N GLY A 81 -36.32 49.10 3.97
CA GLY A 81 -37.27 50.09 4.47
C GLY A 81 -38.57 50.13 3.67
N GLY A 82 -39.58 50.84 4.17
CA GLY A 82 -40.88 51.00 3.52
C GLY A 82 -40.83 51.62 2.11
N ASP A 83 -39.74 52.32 1.79
CA ASP A 83 -39.43 52.90 0.48
C ASP A 83 -38.79 51.91 -0.52
N ARG A 84 -38.71 50.62 -0.15
CA ARG A 84 -38.06 49.53 -0.90
C ARG A 84 -36.56 49.70 -1.10
N ARG A 85 -35.88 50.55 -0.33
CA ARG A 85 -34.42 50.66 -0.35
C ARG A 85 -33.79 49.77 0.72
N THR A 86 -32.66 49.16 0.35
CA THR A 86 -31.81 48.43 1.28
C THR A 86 -31.15 49.39 2.25
N LEU A 87 -31.37 49.19 3.54
CA LEU A 87 -30.78 49.97 4.62
C LEU A 87 -29.31 49.56 4.81
N ARG A 88 -28.43 50.55 5.00
CA ARG A 88 -26.98 50.36 5.23
C ARG A 88 -26.69 50.33 6.72
N ASP A 89 -25.59 49.70 7.11
CA ASP A 89 -25.22 49.56 8.54
C ASP A 89 -25.03 50.91 9.26
N SER A 90 -24.66 51.96 8.52
CA SER A 90 -24.51 53.33 9.01
C SER A 90 -25.84 54.06 9.24
N ASP A 91 -26.96 53.51 8.78
CA ASP A 91 -28.26 54.16 8.87
C ASP A 91 -28.79 54.07 10.31
N THR A 92 -29.34 55.18 10.80
CA THR A 92 -29.89 55.25 12.15
C THR A 92 -31.35 54.81 12.14
N LEU A 93 -31.71 53.96 13.11
CA LEU A 93 -33.10 53.48 13.29
C LEU A 93 -34.07 54.60 13.69
N ALA A 94 -33.54 55.77 14.11
CA ALA A 94 -34.30 56.96 14.47
C ALA A 94 -34.91 57.72 13.26
N GLY A 95 -34.47 57.42 12.03
CA GLY A 95 -34.96 58.07 10.81
C GLY A 95 -36.13 57.37 10.11
N LEU A 96 -36.55 56.20 10.59
CA LEU A 96 -37.71 55.44 10.08
C LEU A 96 -38.98 56.00 10.74
N ALA A 97 -39.97 56.43 9.94
CA ALA A 97 -41.16 57.06 10.49
C ALA A 97 -42.05 56.05 11.25
N GLU A 98 -42.84 56.53 12.22
CA GLU A 98 -43.82 55.73 12.96
C GLU A 98 -44.73 54.95 11.98
N GLY A 99 -44.64 53.61 11.99
CA GLY A 99 -45.47 52.73 11.16
C GLY A 99 -44.81 52.17 9.89
N ASP A 100 -43.55 52.51 9.60
CA ASP A 100 -42.81 51.90 8.50
C ASP A 100 -42.47 50.42 8.80
N ALA A 101 -43.04 49.51 8.02
CA ALA A 101 -42.72 48.09 8.10
C ALA A 101 -41.36 47.82 7.45
N VAL A 102 -40.35 47.50 8.27
CA VAL A 102 -39.05 47.08 7.74
C VAL A 102 -39.12 45.59 7.41
N THR A 103 -38.90 45.27 6.14
CA THR A 103 -38.93 43.89 5.66
C THR A 103 -37.56 43.27 5.81
N VAL A 104 -37.50 42.12 6.48
CA VAL A 104 -36.27 41.35 6.64
C VAL A 104 -36.13 40.35 5.49
N TYR A 105 -35.14 40.55 4.64
CA TYR A 105 -34.71 39.60 3.61
C TYR A 105 -33.52 38.79 4.13
N LEU A 106 -33.52 37.48 3.88
CA LEU A 106 -32.38 36.61 4.19
C LEU A 106 -31.67 36.28 2.88
N LEU A 107 -30.39 36.57 2.78
CA LEU A 107 -29.57 36.16 1.65
C LEU A 107 -29.35 34.64 1.68
N PRO A 108 -29.35 33.97 0.50
CA PRO A 108 -29.02 32.55 0.39
C PRO A 108 -27.67 32.27 1.02
N ASP A 109 -27.50 31.09 1.60
CA ASP A 109 -26.21 30.73 2.18
C ASP A 109 -25.14 30.75 1.06
N PRO A 110 -24.01 31.46 1.22
CA PRO A 110 -22.94 31.42 0.22
C PRO A 110 -22.49 29.98 -0.06
N LEU A 111 -22.55 29.08 0.94
CA LEU A 111 -22.27 27.66 0.75
C LEU A 111 -23.33 26.96 -0.10
N GLU A 112 -24.62 27.27 0.06
CA GLU A 112 -25.69 26.74 -0.81
C GLU A 112 -25.46 27.15 -2.26
N LYS A 113 -25.10 28.42 -2.49
CA LYS A 113 -24.79 28.93 -3.82
C LYS A 113 -23.56 28.22 -4.41
N SER A 114 -22.48 28.09 -3.65
CA SER A 114 -21.28 27.38 -4.09
C SER A 114 -21.58 25.90 -4.38
N VAL A 115 -22.37 25.23 -3.53
CA VAL A 115 -22.77 23.83 -3.75
C VAL A 115 -23.61 23.68 -5.02
N ALA A 116 -24.58 24.56 -5.26
CA ALA A 116 -25.37 24.57 -6.48
C ALA A 116 -24.48 24.79 -7.73
N GLU A 117 -23.57 25.76 -7.68
CA GLU A 117 -22.64 26.07 -8.76
C GLU A 117 -21.71 24.88 -9.07
N PHE A 118 -21.10 24.28 -8.06
CA PHE A 118 -20.24 23.10 -8.23
C PHE A 118 -21.00 21.87 -8.72
N ALA A 119 -22.28 21.74 -8.35
CA ALA A 119 -23.15 20.69 -8.84
C ALA A 119 -23.69 20.98 -10.26
N GLY A 120 -23.44 22.16 -10.84
CA GLY A 120 -23.99 22.57 -12.12
C GLY A 120 -25.52 22.71 -12.07
N ALA A 121 -26.04 23.36 -11.04
CA ALA A 121 -27.44 23.73 -10.88
C ALA A 121 -27.57 25.26 -10.75
N ASP A 122 -28.65 25.83 -11.26
CA ASP A 122 -28.87 27.28 -11.21
C ASP A 122 -29.28 27.75 -9.80
N SER A 123 -29.82 26.83 -9.00
CA SER A 123 -30.24 27.03 -7.62
C SER A 123 -30.06 25.76 -6.78
N PHE A 124 -30.05 25.90 -5.46
CA PHE A 124 -29.93 24.76 -4.55
C PHE A 124 -31.19 23.89 -4.59
N GLU A 125 -32.36 24.50 -4.82
CA GLU A 125 -33.65 23.83 -4.91
C GLU A 125 -33.71 22.79 -6.05
N GLU A 126 -33.02 23.03 -7.17
CA GLU A 126 -32.91 22.08 -8.29
C GLU A 126 -32.23 20.77 -7.89
N LEU A 127 -31.39 20.80 -6.85
CA LEU A 127 -30.71 19.60 -6.35
C LEU A 127 -31.67 18.63 -5.66
N GLN A 128 -32.84 19.08 -5.18
CA GLN A 128 -33.82 18.23 -4.50
C GLN A 128 -34.34 17.08 -5.38
N ALA A 129 -34.32 17.28 -6.71
CA ALA A 129 -34.73 16.26 -7.68
C ALA A 129 -33.61 15.27 -8.04
N ARG A 130 -32.37 15.49 -7.57
CA ARG A 130 -31.23 14.66 -7.95
C ARG A 130 -31.05 13.47 -7.00
N GLY A 131 -30.86 12.29 -7.57
CA GLY A 131 -30.50 11.08 -6.82
C GLY A 131 -29.01 10.98 -6.49
N GLU A 132 -28.16 11.75 -7.17
CA GLU A 132 -26.71 11.77 -6.95
C GLU A 132 -26.17 13.21 -6.96
N LEU A 133 -25.31 13.51 -5.99
CA LEU A 133 -24.63 14.80 -5.84
C LEU A 133 -23.13 14.56 -5.76
N ARG A 134 -22.41 15.05 -6.77
CA ARG A 134 -20.95 14.96 -6.89
C ARG A 134 -20.32 16.32 -6.68
N LEU A 135 -19.56 16.45 -5.61
CA LEU A 135 -18.88 17.67 -5.18
C LEU A 135 -17.41 17.36 -4.83
N ASN A 136 -16.74 16.56 -5.66
CA ASN A 136 -15.35 16.16 -5.42
C ASN A 136 -14.38 17.29 -5.83
N GLU A 137 -13.31 17.48 -5.07
CA GLU A 137 -12.23 18.42 -5.40
C GLU A 137 -12.66 19.90 -5.50
N CYS A 138 -13.76 20.27 -4.84
CA CYS A 138 -14.35 21.61 -4.88
C CYS A 138 -13.74 22.60 -3.87
N LYS A 139 -12.79 22.16 -3.03
CA LYS A 139 -12.20 22.95 -1.93
C LYS A 139 -13.25 23.47 -0.94
N LEU A 140 -14.35 22.75 -0.76
CA LEU A 140 -15.43 23.13 0.15
C LEU A 140 -14.95 23.09 1.61
N PRO A 141 -15.09 24.18 2.40
CA PRO A 141 -14.69 24.19 3.80
C PRO A 141 -15.74 23.56 4.73
N ALA A 142 -17.02 23.62 4.34
CA ALA A 142 -18.15 23.04 5.06
C ALA A 142 -19.30 22.73 4.10
N LEU A 143 -20.28 21.97 4.56
CA LEU A 143 -21.58 21.80 3.91
C LEU A 143 -22.63 22.68 4.58
N PRO A 144 -23.58 23.24 3.82
CA PRO A 144 -24.70 23.97 4.39
C PRO A 144 -25.69 23.03 5.09
N GLU A 145 -26.38 23.52 6.14
CA GLU A 145 -27.46 22.78 6.81
C GLU A 145 -28.64 22.47 5.87
N ALA A 146 -28.79 23.21 4.77
CA ALA A 146 -29.80 22.91 3.76
C ALA A 146 -29.57 21.56 3.05
N VAL A 147 -28.39 20.93 3.17
CA VAL A 147 -28.13 19.60 2.58
C VAL A 147 -29.14 18.55 3.04
N GLY A 148 -29.65 18.64 4.27
CA GLY A 148 -30.69 17.74 4.78
C GLY A 148 -32.02 17.80 4.02
N GLN A 149 -32.28 18.88 3.28
CA GLN A 149 -33.51 19.03 2.48
C GLN A 149 -33.50 18.18 1.20
N LEU A 150 -32.35 17.61 0.81
CA LEU A 150 -32.19 16.80 -0.39
C LEU A 150 -32.68 15.35 -0.16
N ALA A 151 -33.90 15.17 0.33
CA ALA A 151 -34.42 13.89 0.82
C ALA A 151 -34.42 12.75 -0.22
N GLY A 152 -34.39 13.06 -1.52
CA GLY A 152 -34.31 12.07 -2.62
C GLY A 152 -32.89 11.58 -2.93
N LEU A 153 -31.86 12.11 -2.25
CA LEU A 153 -30.46 11.84 -2.54
C LEU A 153 -30.07 10.43 -2.11
N ARG A 154 -29.54 9.63 -3.04
CA ARG A 154 -29.02 8.28 -2.80
C ARG A 154 -27.50 8.21 -2.72
N GLN A 155 -26.81 9.10 -3.43
CA GLN A 155 -25.34 9.14 -3.43
C GLN A 155 -24.82 10.54 -3.21
N LEU A 156 -23.96 10.71 -2.20
CA LEU A 156 -23.30 11.98 -1.89
C LEU A 156 -21.79 11.80 -1.92
N ARG A 157 -21.11 12.43 -2.88
CA ARG A 157 -19.67 12.33 -3.07
C ARG A 157 -18.99 13.67 -2.81
N LEU A 158 -18.12 13.70 -1.82
CA LEU A 158 -17.48 14.88 -1.23
C LEU A 158 -15.97 14.68 -1.08
N ARG A 159 -15.37 13.81 -1.90
CA ARG A 159 -13.96 13.45 -1.80
C ARG A 159 -13.06 14.66 -2.05
N GLN A 160 -11.92 14.72 -1.34
CA GLN A 160 -10.86 15.72 -1.57
C GLN A 160 -11.37 17.16 -1.43
N ASN A 161 -12.06 17.46 -0.35
CA ASN A 161 -12.43 18.82 0.04
C ASN A 161 -11.66 19.25 1.29
N GLN A 162 -12.13 20.31 1.94
CA GLN A 162 -11.55 20.87 3.17
C GLN A 162 -12.55 20.79 4.33
N LEU A 163 -13.50 19.84 4.28
CA LEU A 163 -14.59 19.73 5.25
C LEU A 163 -14.02 19.46 6.64
N ALA A 164 -14.29 20.36 7.58
CA ALA A 164 -13.91 20.22 8.99
C ALA A 164 -14.95 19.46 9.82
N ALA A 165 -16.22 19.54 9.43
CA ALA A 165 -17.34 18.85 10.06
C ALA A 165 -18.43 18.52 9.02
N LEU A 166 -19.32 17.60 9.38
CA LEU A 166 -20.57 17.34 8.68
C LEU A 166 -21.72 17.98 9.48
N PRO A 167 -22.73 18.57 8.81
CA PRO A 167 -23.87 19.20 9.47
C PRO A 167 -24.80 18.16 10.11
N GLU A 168 -25.51 18.54 11.18
CA GLU A 168 -26.48 17.64 11.86
C GLU A 168 -27.67 17.32 10.95
N SER A 169 -28.06 18.24 10.07
CA SER A 169 -29.09 18.01 9.04
C SER A 169 -28.80 16.82 8.10
N LEU A 170 -27.56 16.33 8.05
CA LEU A 170 -27.22 15.15 7.24
C LEU A 170 -28.08 13.93 7.60
N GLY A 171 -28.50 13.78 8.87
CA GLY A 171 -29.37 12.68 9.32
C GLY A 171 -30.74 12.62 8.63
N GLN A 172 -31.20 13.73 8.03
CA GLN A 172 -32.46 13.82 7.32
C GLN A 172 -32.43 13.13 5.94
N LEU A 173 -31.25 12.74 5.45
CA LEU A 173 -31.08 12.06 4.17
C LEU A 173 -31.40 10.55 4.27
N HIS A 174 -32.65 10.23 4.58
CA HIS A 174 -33.09 8.85 4.84
C HIS A 174 -32.98 7.91 3.62
N ALA A 175 -32.90 8.45 2.40
CA ALA A 175 -32.73 7.69 1.16
C ALA A 175 -31.25 7.46 0.78
N LEU A 176 -30.29 7.98 1.54
CA LEU A 176 -28.88 7.93 1.21
C LEU A 176 -28.34 6.50 1.35
N GLU A 177 -27.77 5.98 0.26
CA GLU A 177 -27.18 4.63 0.19
C GLU A 177 -25.64 4.70 0.23
N GLU A 178 -25.03 5.74 -0.35
CA GLU A 178 -23.58 5.92 -0.40
C GLU A 178 -23.15 7.32 0.02
N LEU A 179 -22.25 7.39 1.01
CA LEU A 179 -21.63 8.63 1.46
C LEU A 179 -20.11 8.55 1.38
N TRP A 180 -19.51 9.36 0.52
CA TRP A 180 -18.06 9.38 0.26
C TRP A 180 -17.46 10.71 0.69
N VAL A 181 -16.78 10.73 1.85
CA VAL A 181 -16.19 11.94 2.44
C VAL A 181 -14.68 11.80 2.65
N GLN A 182 -14.04 10.87 1.93
CA GLN A 182 -12.62 10.61 2.05
C GLN A 182 -11.73 11.79 1.64
N HIS A 183 -10.53 11.89 2.23
CA HIS A 183 -9.60 13.00 2.05
C HIS A 183 -10.21 14.37 2.42
N ASN A 184 -10.62 14.52 3.68
CA ASN A 184 -11.09 15.79 4.24
C ASN A 184 -10.37 16.08 5.57
N HIS A 185 -10.91 16.98 6.38
CA HIS A 185 -10.35 17.37 7.68
C HIS A 185 -11.31 17.09 8.83
N LEU A 186 -12.22 16.12 8.67
CA LEU A 186 -13.23 15.80 9.67
C LEU A 186 -12.57 15.36 10.99
N ALA A 187 -12.84 16.09 12.06
CA ALA A 187 -12.35 15.77 13.41
C ALA A 187 -13.31 14.83 14.17
N ALA A 188 -14.60 14.91 13.87
CA ALA A 188 -15.66 14.09 14.44
C ALA A 188 -16.79 13.87 13.42
N LEU A 189 -17.66 12.90 13.70
CA LEU A 189 -18.94 12.72 13.01
C LEU A 189 -20.07 13.19 13.93
N PRO A 190 -21.12 13.83 13.39
CA PRO A 190 -22.30 14.18 14.18
C PRO A 190 -23.09 12.94 14.58
N GLU A 191 -23.83 13.00 15.69
CA GLU A 191 -24.69 11.89 16.14
C GLU A 191 -25.80 11.59 15.12
N ALA A 192 -26.25 12.59 14.35
CA ALA A 192 -27.23 12.41 13.27
C ALA A 192 -26.78 11.44 12.16
N VAL A 193 -25.50 11.07 12.05
CA VAL A 193 -25.05 10.02 11.10
C VAL A 193 -25.80 8.70 11.34
N GLY A 194 -26.18 8.40 12.59
CA GLY A 194 -26.95 7.19 12.91
C GLY A 194 -28.37 7.15 12.32
N GLU A 195 -28.91 8.27 11.87
CA GLU A 195 -30.25 8.37 11.29
C GLU A 195 -30.31 7.97 9.80
N LEU A 196 -29.15 7.72 9.18
CA LEU A 196 -29.01 7.32 7.77
C LEU A 196 -29.38 5.84 7.55
N GLY A 197 -30.63 5.47 7.82
CA GLY A 197 -31.07 4.07 7.89
C GLY A 197 -30.88 3.22 6.61
N CYS A 198 -30.75 3.83 5.43
CA CYS A 198 -30.54 3.13 4.16
C CYS A 198 -29.08 3.06 3.70
N ILE A 199 -28.13 3.61 4.48
CA ILE A 199 -26.74 3.68 4.05
C ILE A 199 -26.12 2.28 3.97
N ARG A 200 -25.55 1.96 2.82
CA ARG A 200 -24.81 0.71 2.56
C ARG A 200 -23.30 0.93 2.57
N GLN A 201 -22.84 2.06 2.06
CA GLN A 201 -21.41 2.37 1.99
C GLN A 201 -21.11 3.72 2.63
N LEU A 202 -20.24 3.70 3.65
CA LEU A 202 -19.75 4.89 4.33
C LEU A 202 -18.23 4.96 4.23
N ARG A 203 -17.72 5.92 3.44
CA ARG A 203 -16.28 6.13 3.23
C ARG A 203 -15.81 7.41 3.89
N LEU A 204 -15.00 7.25 4.93
CA LEU A 204 -14.50 8.29 5.80
C LEU A 204 -12.97 8.26 5.94
N ASN A 205 -12.30 7.48 5.10
CA ASN A 205 -10.85 7.31 5.14
C ASN A 205 -10.08 8.61 4.85
N GLN A 206 -8.87 8.74 5.39
CA GLN A 206 -8.02 9.93 5.26
C GLN A 206 -8.73 11.20 5.77
N ASN A 207 -9.13 11.15 7.03
CA ASN A 207 -9.67 12.28 7.79
C ASN A 207 -8.86 12.42 9.10
N ARG A 208 -9.41 13.12 10.09
CA ARG A 208 -8.79 13.33 11.42
C ARG A 208 -9.71 12.84 12.54
N LEU A 209 -10.56 11.84 12.26
CA LEU A 209 -11.56 11.34 13.22
C LEU A 209 -10.84 10.76 14.44
N ALA A 210 -11.13 11.32 15.62
CA ALA A 210 -10.56 10.84 16.88
C ALA A 210 -11.43 9.77 17.57
N ALA A 211 -12.74 9.79 17.31
CA ALA A 211 -13.73 8.84 17.81
C ALA A 211 -14.88 8.69 16.81
N LEU A 212 -15.70 7.66 17.02
CA LEU A 212 -16.97 7.45 16.30
C LEU A 212 -18.14 7.59 17.30
N PRO A 213 -19.27 8.17 16.87
CA PRO A 213 -20.46 8.31 17.71
C PRO A 213 -21.11 6.95 18.00
N GLU A 214 -21.76 6.83 19.16
CA GLU A 214 -22.51 5.61 19.53
C GLU A 214 -23.72 5.38 18.60
N SER A 215 -24.27 6.44 18.00
CA SER A 215 -25.35 6.33 17.01
C SER A 215 -24.94 5.55 15.75
N LEU A 216 -23.64 5.40 15.45
CA LEU A 216 -23.18 4.67 14.26
C LEU A 216 -23.69 3.22 14.24
N GLY A 217 -23.87 2.60 15.41
CA GLY A 217 -24.43 1.25 15.53
C GLY A 217 -25.92 1.12 15.14
N GLN A 218 -26.60 2.21 14.77
CA GLN A 218 -27.98 2.20 14.28
C GLN A 218 -28.08 1.94 12.77
N LEU A 219 -26.95 1.94 12.05
CA LEU A 219 -26.88 1.78 10.60
C LEU A 219 -27.04 0.31 10.17
N CYS A 220 -28.20 -0.28 10.42
CA CYS A 220 -28.45 -1.71 10.21
C CYS A 220 -28.27 -2.20 8.76
N ALA A 221 -28.33 -1.29 7.76
CA ALA A 221 -28.14 -1.61 6.35
C ALA A 221 -26.68 -1.48 5.87
N LEU A 222 -25.75 -1.05 6.74
CA LEU A 222 -24.38 -0.75 6.34
C LEU A 222 -23.61 -2.03 6.01
N GLU A 223 -23.05 -2.09 4.81
CA GLU A 223 -22.31 -3.22 4.26
C GLU A 223 -20.80 -2.94 4.23
N GLU A 224 -20.40 -1.69 3.96
CA GLU A 224 -18.99 -1.29 3.88
C GLU A 224 -18.70 -0.02 4.71
N LEU A 225 -17.75 -0.12 5.64
CA LEU A 225 -17.27 0.99 6.45
C LEU A 225 -15.76 1.19 6.29
N TRP A 226 -15.36 2.32 5.71
CA TRP A 226 -13.97 2.63 5.42
C TRP A 226 -13.49 3.80 6.29
N LEU A 227 -12.59 3.52 7.22
CA LEU A 227 -12.10 4.44 8.24
C LEU A 227 -10.56 4.50 8.30
N GLN A 228 -9.87 3.92 7.32
CA GLN A 228 -8.42 3.88 7.30
C GLN A 228 -7.77 5.28 7.23
N HIS A 229 -6.58 5.44 7.80
CA HIS A 229 -5.88 6.73 7.95
C HIS A 229 -6.74 7.77 8.70
N ASN A 230 -7.08 7.48 9.95
CA ASN A 230 -7.71 8.42 10.87
C ASN A 230 -6.91 8.44 12.19
N LEU A 231 -7.48 9.02 13.25
CA LEU A 231 -6.85 9.14 14.57
C LEU A 231 -7.62 8.36 15.63
N LEU A 232 -8.39 7.33 15.23
CA LEU A 232 -9.26 6.59 16.13
C LEU A 232 -8.45 5.86 17.20
N THR A 233 -8.82 6.06 18.46
CA THR A 233 -8.19 5.43 19.63
C THR A 233 -9.00 4.25 20.18
N ALA A 234 -10.33 4.26 19.96
CA ALA A 234 -11.25 3.20 20.32
C ALA A 234 -12.40 3.12 19.31
N LEU A 235 -13.14 2.01 19.36
CA LEU A 235 -14.41 1.82 18.64
C LEU A 235 -15.57 1.79 19.65
N PRO A 236 -16.74 2.34 19.30
CA PRO A 236 -17.93 2.32 20.17
C PRO A 236 -18.46 0.89 20.32
N GLU A 237 -19.03 0.58 21.48
CA GLU A 237 -19.62 -0.74 21.74
C GLU A 237 -20.83 -1.00 20.82
N SER A 238 -21.53 0.06 20.38
CA SER A 238 -22.63 -0.09 19.44
C SER A 238 -22.23 -0.63 18.06
N LEU A 239 -20.94 -0.55 17.66
CA LEU A 239 -20.47 -1.00 16.35
C LEU A 239 -20.82 -2.48 16.09
N GLY A 240 -20.81 -3.32 17.14
CA GLY A 240 -21.18 -4.73 17.07
C GLY A 240 -22.62 -5.02 16.63
N ARG A 241 -23.49 -3.99 16.56
CA ARG A 241 -24.89 -4.13 16.12
C ARG A 241 -25.04 -4.11 14.60
N LEU A 242 -23.99 -3.79 13.84
CA LEU A 242 -24.02 -3.69 12.38
C LEU A 242 -24.05 -5.07 11.71
N GLY A 243 -25.18 -5.77 11.84
CA GLY A 243 -25.33 -7.16 11.40
C GLY A 243 -25.18 -7.40 9.89
N ALA A 244 -25.35 -6.37 9.06
CA ALA A 244 -25.17 -6.44 7.61
C ALA A 244 -23.74 -6.14 7.14
N LEU A 245 -22.84 -5.71 8.04
CA LEU A 245 -21.51 -5.25 7.67
C LEU A 245 -20.66 -6.38 7.13
N GLN A 246 -20.15 -6.22 5.91
CA GLN A 246 -19.34 -7.20 5.19
C GLN A 246 -17.87 -6.81 5.17
N GLN A 247 -17.56 -5.50 5.09
CA GLN A 247 -16.19 -4.99 5.04
C GLN A 247 -15.99 -3.86 6.05
N LEU A 248 -15.00 -4.04 6.92
CA LEU A 248 -14.58 -3.03 7.89
C LEU A 248 -13.08 -2.74 7.72
N LYS A 249 -12.75 -1.52 7.31
CA LYS A 249 -11.37 -1.07 7.09
C LYS A 249 -10.98 -0.02 8.11
N LEU A 250 -10.06 -0.37 9.01
CA LEU A 250 -9.60 0.42 10.14
C LEU A 250 -8.07 0.55 10.18
N SER A 251 -7.38 0.18 9.10
CA SER A 251 -5.92 0.28 9.02
C SER A 251 -5.42 1.72 9.23
N GLU A 252 -4.22 1.89 9.78
CA GLU A 252 -3.60 3.20 10.00
C GLU A 252 -4.45 4.10 10.92
N ASN A 253 -4.74 3.58 12.11
CA ASN A 253 -5.36 4.31 13.22
C ASN A 253 -4.50 4.16 14.48
N ARG A 254 -5.03 4.46 15.66
CA ARG A 254 -4.34 4.36 16.96
C ARG A 254 -5.11 3.45 17.93
N LEU A 255 -5.79 2.44 17.41
CA LEU A 255 -6.59 1.53 18.22
C LEU A 255 -5.68 0.70 19.15
N GLU A 256 -5.90 0.80 20.45
CA GLU A 256 -5.17 0.02 21.47
C GLU A 256 -5.87 -1.30 21.80
N ALA A 257 -7.20 -1.32 21.68
CA ALA A 257 -8.06 -2.47 21.91
C ALA A 257 -9.28 -2.45 20.98
N LEU A 258 -9.94 -3.60 20.88
CA LEU A 258 -11.22 -3.76 20.19
C LEU A 258 -12.32 -4.07 21.22
N PRO A 259 -13.55 -3.56 21.04
CA PRO A 259 -14.67 -3.84 21.93
C PRO A 259 -15.09 -5.31 21.83
N GLU A 260 -15.60 -5.87 22.94
CA GLU A 260 -16.13 -7.24 22.95
C GLU A 260 -17.36 -7.37 22.04
N SER A 261 -18.10 -6.29 21.80
CA SER A 261 -19.24 -6.32 20.86
C SER A 261 -18.84 -6.60 19.41
N LEU A 262 -17.57 -6.43 19.02
CA LEU A 262 -17.12 -6.63 17.63
C LEU A 262 -17.44 -8.06 17.13
N GLY A 263 -17.46 -9.05 18.02
CA GLY A 263 -17.87 -10.42 17.71
C GLY A 263 -19.30 -10.56 17.18
N GLY A 264 -20.15 -9.55 17.34
CA GLY A 264 -21.53 -9.51 16.82
C GLY A 264 -21.66 -9.21 15.32
N LEU A 265 -20.55 -8.96 14.61
CA LEU A 265 -20.54 -8.71 13.16
C LEU A 265 -20.56 -10.01 12.34
N HIS A 266 -21.66 -10.75 12.44
CA HIS A 266 -21.79 -12.10 11.88
C HIS A 266 -21.64 -12.19 10.34
N SER A 267 -21.91 -11.09 9.62
CA SER A 267 -21.79 -11.02 8.15
C SER A 267 -20.42 -10.54 7.66
N LEU A 268 -19.49 -10.23 8.58
CA LEU A 268 -18.21 -9.63 8.24
C LEU A 268 -17.33 -10.64 7.51
N THR A 269 -16.95 -10.33 6.27
CA THR A 269 -16.09 -11.18 5.43
C THR A 269 -14.66 -10.66 5.38
N GLN A 270 -14.46 -9.35 5.57
CA GLN A 270 -13.15 -8.71 5.53
C GLN A 270 -12.97 -7.69 6.65
N LEU A 271 -11.90 -7.87 7.40
CA LEU A 271 -11.49 -6.97 8.48
C LEU A 271 -10.02 -6.57 8.30
N GLU A 272 -9.78 -5.27 8.15
CA GLU A 272 -8.44 -4.71 8.05
C GLU A 272 -8.14 -3.79 9.24
N LEU A 273 -7.09 -4.13 10.00
CA LEU A 273 -6.67 -3.49 11.24
C LEU A 273 -5.15 -3.25 11.25
N ASN A 274 -4.52 -3.17 10.06
CA ASN A 274 -3.07 -3.01 9.96
C ASN A 274 -2.62 -1.67 10.56
N GLN A 275 -1.39 -1.59 11.07
CA GLN A 275 -0.82 -0.34 11.58
C GLN A 275 -1.73 0.32 12.64
N ASN A 276 -1.99 -0.41 13.71
CA ASN A 276 -2.63 0.08 14.93
C ASN A 276 -1.72 -0.24 16.13
N ALA A 277 -2.22 -0.05 17.35
CA ALA A 277 -1.48 -0.34 18.59
C ALA A 277 -2.07 -1.54 19.35
N LEU A 278 -2.74 -2.46 18.65
CA LEU A 278 -3.46 -3.57 19.28
C LEU A 278 -2.47 -4.50 19.99
N SER A 279 -2.70 -4.75 21.28
CA SER A 279 -1.88 -5.67 22.09
C SER A 279 -2.49 -7.08 22.21
N ALA A 280 -3.80 -7.19 22.03
CA ALA A 280 -4.56 -8.44 22.08
C ALA A 280 -5.84 -8.33 21.25
N LEU A 281 -6.50 -9.46 20.98
CA LEU A 281 -7.84 -9.55 20.41
C LEU A 281 -8.83 -10.02 21.49
N PRO A 282 -10.09 -9.55 21.48
CA PRO A 282 -11.13 -9.98 22.42
C PRO A 282 -11.48 -11.47 22.23
N GLU A 283 -12.03 -12.12 23.25
CA GLU A 283 -12.44 -13.54 23.12
C GLU A 283 -13.68 -13.68 22.23
N SER A 284 -14.52 -12.66 22.14
CA SER A 284 -15.66 -12.62 21.23
C SER A 284 -15.29 -12.62 19.74
N PHE A 285 -14.01 -12.45 19.40
CA PHE A 285 -13.54 -12.41 18.00
C PHE A 285 -13.86 -13.71 17.25
N SER A 286 -14.07 -14.82 17.96
CA SER A 286 -14.56 -16.10 17.41
C SER A 286 -15.98 -16.02 16.81
N GLY A 287 -16.76 -14.99 17.15
CA GLY A 287 -18.12 -14.77 16.65
C GLY A 287 -18.20 -14.33 15.19
N LEU A 288 -17.06 -13.92 14.59
CA LEU A 288 -16.96 -13.48 13.19
C LEU A 288 -16.99 -14.68 12.21
N ALA A 289 -18.06 -15.47 12.24
CA ALA A 289 -18.16 -16.76 11.57
C ALA A 289 -18.03 -16.69 10.04
N ALA A 290 -18.40 -15.57 9.42
CA ALA A 290 -18.29 -15.35 7.97
C ALA A 290 -16.92 -14.80 7.52
N LEU A 291 -15.98 -14.57 8.43
CA LEU A 291 -14.72 -13.89 8.13
C LEU A 291 -13.83 -14.74 7.23
N GLN A 292 -13.45 -14.15 6.09
CA GLN A 292 -12.60 -14.78 5.08
C GLN A 292 -11.22 -14.13 5.02
N ARG A 293 -11.13 -12.82 5.27
CA ARG A 293 -9.88 -12.05 5.20
C ARG A 293 -9.67 -11.23 6.45
N LEU A 294 -8.56 -11.49 7.13
CA LEU A 294 -8.15 -10.77 8.33
C LEU A 294 -6.73 -10.23 8.17
N SER A 295 -6.56 -8.94 8.37
CA SER A 295 -5.27 -8.27 8.33
C SER A 295 -5.02 -7.50 9.63
N LEU A 296 -4.00 -7.90 10.36
CA LEU A 296 -3.58 -7.37 11.68
C LEU A 296 -2.09 -7.01 11.67
N SER A 297 -1.49 -6.81 10.51
CA SER A 297 -0.05 -6.57 10.38
C SER A 297 0.36 -5.24 11.00
N THR A 298 1.58 -5.16 11.55
CA THR A 298 2.09 -3.95 12.22
C THR A 298 1.22 -3.56 13.42
N ASN A 299 1.17 -4.44 14.42
CA ASN A 299 0.53 -4.22 15.72
C ASN A 299 1.47 -4.72 16.84
N HIS A 300 0.96 -4.86 18.06
CA HIS A 300 1.71 -5.35 19.23
C HIS A 300 1.12 -6.64 19.80
N ILE A 301 0.48 -7.47 18.95
CA ILE A 301 -0.22 -8.67 19.38
C ILE A 301 0.80 -9.73 19.81
N ARG A 302 0.66 -10.21 21.06
CA ARG A 302 1.55 -11.23 21.65
C ARG A 302 1.02 -12.66 21.56
N SER A 303 -0.30 -12.81 21.58
CA SER A 303 -0.98 -14.11 21.50
C SER A 303 -2.37 -13.96 20.87
N LEU A 304 -2.86 -15.07 20.32
CA LEU A 304 -4.23 -15.19 19.82
C LEU A 304 -5.17 -15.70 20.92
N PRO A 305 -6.46 -15.32 20.92
CA PRO A 305 -7.45 -15.83 21.87
C PRO A 305 -7.69 -17.33 21.68
N LYS A 306 -8.18 -18.03 22.71
CA LYS A 306 -8.28 -19.50 22.69
C LYS A 306 -9.18 -20.02 21.57
N ARG A 307 -10.24 -19.27 21.29
CA ARG A 307 -11.24 -19.59 20.26
C ARG A 307 -10.97 -18.95 18.90
N PHE A 308 -9.77 -18.44 18.67
CA PHE A 308 -9.40 -17.86 17.37
C PHE A 308 -9.61 -18.85 16.20
N CYS A 309 -9.37 -20.14 16.46
CA CYS A 309 -9.50 -21.19 15.45
C CYS A 309 -10.96 -21.54 15.07
N ASP A 310 -11.95 -20.97 15.76
CA ASP A 310 -13.37 -21.11 15.40
C ASP A 310 -13.72 -20.36 14.09
N LEU A 311 -12.82 -19.50 13.58
CA LEU A 311 -12.92 -18.78 12.31
C LEU A 311 -12.73 -19.71 11.10
N ARG A 312 -13.57 -20.74 10.97
CA ARG A 312 -13.44 -21.83 10.00
C ARG A 312 -13.55 -21.38 8.54
N GLY A 313 -14.13 -20.21 8.28
CA GLY A 313 -14.22 -19.59 6.96
C GLY A 313 -12.97 -18.82 6.52
N LEU A 314 -11.95 -18.68 7.39
CA LEU A 314 -10.81 -17.82 7.13
C LEU A 314 -9.92 -18.37 6.02
N GLN A 315 -9.73 -17.56 4.97
CA GLN A 315 -8.94 -17.92 3.79
C GLN A 315 -7.60 -17.20 3.75
N SER A 316 -7.53 -15.97 4.28
CA SER A 316 -6.32 -15.16 4.29
C SER A 316 -6.12 -14.50 5.65
N LEU A 317 -4.97 -14.78 6.26
CA LEU A 317 -4.54 -14.18 7.52
C LEU A 317 -3.18 -13.51 7.37
N ALA A 318 -3.10 -12.22 7.67
CA ALA A 318 -1.85 -11.47 7.68
C ALA A 318 -1.61 -10.83 9.05
N MET A 319 -0.58 -11.28 9.76
CA MET A 319 -0.15 -10.74 11.05
C MET A 319 1.36 -10.46 11.07
N ASN A 320 1.89 -9.90 9.98
CA ASN A 320 3.30 -9.52 9.92
C ASN A 320 3.62 -8.45 10.98
N ASP A 321 4.87 -8.32 11.39
CA ASP A 321 5.32 -7.24 12.26
C ASP A 321 4.48 -7.15 13.55
N ASN A 322 4.44 -8.25 14.30
CA ASN A 322 3.77 -8.38 15.60
C ASN A 322 4.73 -9.01 16.62
N GLN A 323 4.24 -9.37 17.80
CA GLN A 323 5.03 -9.95 18.89
C GLN A 323 4.64 -11.40 19.19
N LEU A 324 4.07 -12.13 18.22
CA LEU A 324 3.59 -13.49 18.42
C LEU A 324 4.73 -14.44 18.79
N MET A 325 4.61 -15.11 19.94
CA MET A 325 5.60 -16.08 20.40
C MET A 325 5.25 -17.52 20.03
N ALA A 326 3.96 -17.83 19.90
CA ALA A 326 3.42 -19.13 19.51
C ALA A 326 2.05 -18.97 18.83
N LEU A 327 1.65 -20.02 18.10
CA LEU A 327 0.29 -20.18 17.59
C LEU A 327 -0.48 -21.17 18.48
N PRO A 328 -1.82 -21.08 18.59
CA PRO A 328 -2.65 -22.05 19.31
C PRO A 328 -2.44 -23.50 18.84
N ASP A 329 -2.56 -24.47 19.75
CA ASP A 329 -2.33 -25.90 19.43
C ASP A 329 -3.27 -26.45 18.35
N VAL A 330 -4.47 -25.88 18.22
CA VAL A 330 -5.52 -26.27 17.25
C VAL A 330 -5.52 -25.37 15.99
N PHE A 331 -4.41 -24.70 15.68
CA PHE A 331 -4.32 -23.81 14.51
C PHE A 331 -4.66 -24.49 13.17
N GLY A 332 -4.47 -25.81 13.08
CA GLY A 332 -4.88 -26.64 11.94
C GLY A 332 -6.38 -26.62 11.61
N GLU A 333 -7.26 -26.26 12.56
CA GLU A 333 -8.72 -26.19 12.33
C GLU A 333 -9.13 -25.11 11.32
N LEU A 334 -8.23 -24.17 10.99
CA LEU A 334 -8.42 -23.17 9.94
C LEU A 334 -8.25 -23.78 8.53
N ALA A 335 -8.98 -24.86 8.25
CA ALA A 335 -8.78 -25.71 7.07
C ALA A 335 -9.00 -24.99 5.72
N GLN A 336 -9.68 -23.83 5.70
CA GLN A 336 -9.89 -23.02 4.50
C GLN A 336 -8.75 -22.04 4.20
N LEU A 337 -7.73 -21.99 5.06
CA LEU A 337 -6.65 -21.03 4.94
C LEU A 337 -5.77 -21.34 3.71
N THR A 338 -5.68 -20.37 2.80
CA THR A 338 -4.87 -20.44 1.58
C THR A 338 -3.64 -19.53 1.65
N HIS A 339 -3.74 -18.44 2.41
CA HIS A 339 -2.68 -17.44 2.56
C HIS A 339 -2.42 -17.14 4.04
N LEU A 340 -1.18 -17.35 4.48
CA LEU A 340 -0.75 -17.06 5.84
C LEU A 340 0.55 -16.27 5.82
N ARG A 341 0.52 -15.06 6.39
CA ARG A 341 1.70 -14.20 6.55
C ARG A 341 1.92 -13.88 8.02
N LEU A 342 3.06 -14.32 8.55
CA LEU A 342 3.46 -14.21 9.95
C LEU A 342 4.91 -13.69 10.06
N ASN A 343 5.37 -12.93 9.07
CA ASN A 343 6.74 -12.41 9.04
C ASN A 343 7.02 -11.50 10.24
N ARG A 344 8.28 -11.40 10.69
CA ARG A 344 8.69 -10.49 11.76
C ARG A 344 7.84 -10.66 13.01
N ASN A 345 7.87 -11.88 13.55
CA ASN A 345 7.32 -12.24 14.85
C ASN A 345 8.41 -12.93 15.67
N HIS A 346 8.04 -13.55 16.79
CA HIS A 346 8.94 -14.25 17.69
C HIS A 346 8.63 -15.76 17.76
N LEU A 347 8.08 -16.33 16.69
CA LEU A 347 7.71 -17.75 16.65
C LEU A 347 8.96 -18.62 16.75
N THR A 348 8.94 -19.57 17.68
CA THR A 348 10.03 -20.54 17.91
C THR A 348 9.72 -21.93 17.36
N CYS A 349 8.45 -22.28 17.29
CA CYS A 349 7.93 -23.52 16.71
C CYS A 349 6.54 -23.30 16.10
N LEU A 350 6.08 -24.28 15.32
CA LEU A 350 4.72 -24.37 14.82
C LEU A 350 4.01 -25.52 15.55
N PRO A 351 2.70 -25.41 15.86
CA PRO A 351 1.94 -26.47 16.52
C PRO A 351 1.76 -27.68 15.61
N GLU A 352 1.59 -28.89 16.16
CA GLU A 352 1.50 -30.14 15.35
C GLU A 352 0.34 -30.12 14.33
N SER A 353 -0.81 -29.55 14.73
CA SER A 353 -1.98 -29.38 13.87
C SER A 353 -1.72 -28.48 12.66
N PHE A 354 -0.64 -27.70 12.65
CA PHE A 354 -0.29 -26.85 11.51
C PHE A 354 -0.13 -27.65 10.21
N SER A 355 0.25 -28.93 10.30
CA SER A 355 0.34 -29.85 9.16
C SER A 355 -1.01 -30.21 8.51
N GLU A 356 -2.13 -29.88 9.15
CA GLU A 356 -3.50 -30.14 8.67
C GLU A 356 -4.03 -29.06 7.71
N LEU A 357 -3.29 -27.96 7.53
CA LEU A 357 -3.62 -26.85 6.62
C LEU A 357 -3.42 -27.24 5.15
N ALA A 358 -4.13 -28.27 4.69
CA ALA A 358 -3.93 -28.89 3.37
C ALA A 358 -4.17 -27.94 2.19
N ASN A 359 -5.02 -26.90 2.37
CA ASN A 359 -5.32 -25.91 1.34
C ASN A 359 -4.33 -24.73 1.29
N LEU A 360 -3.30 -24.71 2.15
CA LEU A 360 -2.37 -23.60 2.24
C LEU A 360 -1.51 -23.51 0.98
N GLN A 361 -1.56 -22.37 0.30
CA GLN A 361 -0.83 -22.12 -0.96
C GLN A 361 0.35 -21.18 -0.76
N HIS A 362 0.21 -20.18 0.11
CA HIS A 362 1.22 -19.18 0.38
C HIS A 362 1.48 -19.09 1.88
N LEU A 363 2.71 -19.41 2.29
CA LEU A 363 3.17 -19.32 3.67
C LEU A 363 4.42 -18.46 3.77
N SER A 364 4.34 -17.41 4.58
CA SER A 364 5.45 -16.48 4.83
C SER A 364 5.71 -16.38 6.33
N LEU A 365 6.88 -16.85 6.75
CA LEU A 365 7.36 -16.97 8.13
C LEU A 365 8.76 -16.35 8.28
N ASN A 366 9.14 -15.42 7.40
CA ASN A 366 10.43 -14.75 7.40
C ASN A 366 10.66 -14.01 8.74
N GLU A 367 11.92 -13.85 9.13
CA GLU A 367 12.32 -13.04 10.29
C GLU A 367 11.60 -13.50 11.58
N ASN A 368 11.61 -14.81 11.84
CA ASN A 368 11.17 -15.43 13.09
C ASN A 368 12.36 -16.12 13.78
N SER A 369 12.10 -16.95 14.79
CA SER A 369 13.13 -17.71 15.52
C SER A 369 12.91 -19.23 15.41
N LEU A 370 12.35 -19.71 14.30
CA LEU A 370 12.07 -21.13 14.09
C LEU A 370 13.37 -21.92 14.02
N ALA A 371 13.53 -22.89 14.92
CA ALA A 371 14.69 -23.78 14.96
C ALA A 371 14.52 -25.05 14.11
N ALA A 372 13.27 -25.52 13.95
CA ALA A 372 12.93 -26.69 13.16
C ALA A 372 11.52 -26.57 12.57
N LEU A 373 11.25 -27.37 11.54
CA LEU A 373 9.90 -27.62 11.01
C LEU A 373 9.38 -28.96 11.50
N LEU A 374 8.06 -29.16 11.42
CA LEU A 374 7.40 -30.43 11.80
C LEU A 374 7.87 -31.59 10.92
N GLN A 375 7.94 -32.81 11.47
CA GLN A 375 8.31 -34.00 10.68
C GLN A 375 7.33 -34.24 9.52
N ASP A 376 6.06 -33.91 9.70
CA ASP A 376 4.99 -34.07 8.70
C ASP A 376 4.72 -32.78 7.90
N PHE A 377 5.65 -31.83 7.86
CA PHE A 377 5.47 -30.56 7.12
C PHE A 377 5.14 -30.75 5.63
N GLY A 378 5.54 -31.89 5.04
CA GLY A 378 5.17 -32.31 3.69
C GLY A 378 3.67 -32.52 3.43
N ARG A 379 2.82 -32.59 4.47
CA ARG A 379 1.35 -32.69 4.32
C ARG A 379 0.72 -31.43 3.72
N LEU A 380 1.44 -30.30 3.73
CA LEU A 380 1.04 -29.04 3.11
C LEU A 380 1.19 -29.09 1.58
N SER A 381 0.60 -30.10 0.94
CA SER A 381 0.86 -30.49 -0.46
C SER A 381 0.44 -29.43 -1.49
N SER A 382 -0.46 -28.51 -1.14
CA SER A 382 -0.90 -27.42 -2.00
C SER A 382 -0.02 -26.16 -1.92
N LEU A 383 1.07 -26.18 -1.13
CA LEU A 383 1.98 -25.04 -1.03
C LEU A 383 2.66 -24.76 -2.37
N ARG A 384 2.55 -23.51 -2.81
CA ARG A 384 3.18 -22.97 -4.03
C ARG A 384 4.29 -21.99 -3.72
N GLN A 385 4.16 -21.24 -2.64
CA GLN A 385 5.16 -20.30 -2.16
C GLN A 385 5.42 -20.46 -0.67
N LEU A 386 6.68 -20.68 -0.34
CA LEU A 386 7.15 -20.82 1.03
C LEU A 386 8.34 -19.91 1.28
N GLU A 387 8.19 -19.03 2.27
CA GLU A 387 9.24 -18.10 2.67
C GLU A 387 9.58 -18.28 4.16
N LEU A 388 10.83 -18.63 4.42
CA LEU A 388 11.39 -18.98 5.72
C LEU A 388 12.73 -18.27 5.96
N ASN A 389 12.98 -17.15 5.28
CA ASN A 389 14.25 -16.43 5.40
C ASN A 389 14.47 -15.93 6.83
N GLN A 390 15.74 -15.78 7.24
CA GLN A 390 16.08 -15.18 8.53
C GLN A 390 15.39 -15.90 9.71
N ASN A 391 15.52 -17.22 9.74
CA ASN A 391 15.14 -18.07 10.88
C ASN A 391 16.40 -18.76 11.42
N ARG A 392 16.22 -19.79 12.26
CA ARG A 392 17.32 -20.57 12.86
C ARG A 392 17.25 -22.04 12.44
N LEU A 393 16.71 -22.33 11.26
CA LEU A 393 16.51 -23.71 10.79
C LEU A 393 17.85 -24.40 10.58
N GLU A 394 18.08 -25.51 11.27
CA GLU A 394 19.31 -26.31 11.14
C GLU A 394 19.20 -27.42 10.08
N ALA A 395 17.97 -27.94 9.89
CA ALA A 395 17.66 -28.99 8.92
C ALA A 395 16.21 -28.88 8.43
N LEU A 396 15.93 -29.52 7.29
CA LEU A 396 14.58 -29.73 6.78
C LEU A 396 14.20 -31.22 6.94
N PRO A 397 12.93 -31.55 7.24
CA PRO A 397 12.47 -32.93 7.38
C PRO A 397 12.46 -33.67 6.02
N GLU A 398 12.56 -35.00 6.03
CA GLU A 398 12.47 -35.80 4.79
C GLU A 398 11.10 -35.69 4.10
N SER A 399 10.03 -35.38 4.84
CA SER A 399 8.71 -35.11 4.24
C SER A 399 8.69 -33.86 3.36
N PHE A 400 9.68 -32.97 3.47
CA PHE A 400 9.72 -31.71 2.72
C PHE A 400 9.71 -31.93 1.19
N GLY A 401 10.27 -33.05 0.72
CA GLY A 401 10.19 -33.45 -0.69
C GLY A 401 8.79 -33.85 -1.20
N LEU A 402 7.77 -33.90 -0.34
CA LEU A 402 6.37 -34.15 -0.71
C LEU A 402 5.63 -32.89 -1.17
N LEU A 403 6.24 -31.70 -1.05
CA LEU A 403 5.67 -30.42 -1.48
C LEU A 403 5.72 -30.28 -3.01
N SER A 404 5.02 -31.15 -3.73
CA SER A 404 5.13 -31.29 -5.18
C SER A 404 4.64 -30.09 -5.99
N GLU A 405 3.77 -29.25 -5.41
CA GLU A 405 3.29 -28.01 -6.05
C GLU A 405 4.17 -26.78 -5.78
N LEU A 406 5.25 -26.94 -5.01
CA LEU A 406 6.08 -25.80 -4.58
C LEU A 406 6.83 -25.19 -5.76
N VAL A 407 6.57 -23.91 -6.02
CA VAL A 407 7.16 -23.15 -7.14
C VAL A 407 8.26 -22.21 -6.65
N HIS A 408 8.06 -21.60 -5.49
CA HIS A 408 8.96 -20.61 -4.92
C HIS A 408 9.33 -20.97 -3.48
N LEU A 409 10.63 -21.12 -3.23
CA LEU A 409 11.16 -21.43 -1.92
C LEU A 409 12.28 -20.46 -1.55
N ARG A 410 12.13 -19.79 -0.41
CA ARG A 410 13.15 -18.89 0.14
C ARG A 410 13.54 -19.33 1.55
N LEU A 411 14.80 -19.71 1.72
CA LEU A 411 15.41 -20.23 2.95
C LEU A 411 16.71 -19.47 3.30
N ASN A 412 16.90 -18.27 2.74
CA ASN A 412 18.13 -17.50 2.93
C ASN A 412 18.34 -17.15 4.42
N ARG A 413 19.60 -17.05 4.87
CA ARG A 413 19.94 -16.67 6.24
C ARG A 413 19.31 -17.59 7.27
N ASN A 414 19.60 -18.88 7.16
CA ASN A 414 19.29 -19.91 8.15
C ASN A 414 20.59 -20.62 8.57
N LEU A 415 20.47 -21.71 9.32
CA LEU A 415 21.60 -22.50 9.81
C LEU A 415 21.68 -23.88 9.13
N LEU A 416 21.11 -24.01 7.92
CA LEU A 416 20.97 -25.30 7.24
C LEU A 416 22.34 -25.89 6.92
N ARG A 417 22.59 -27.11 7.41
CA ARG A 417 23.85 -27.84 7.17
C ARG A 417 23.78 -28.78 5.96
N ALA A 418 22.59 -29.30 5.69
CA ALA A 418 22.31 -30.19 4.57
C ALA A 418 20.84 -30.07 4.14
N LEU A 419 20.55 -30.53 2.92
CA LEU A 419 19.19 -30.74 2.42
C LEU A 419 18.84 -32.23 2.45
N PRO A 420 17.57 -32.60 2.69
CA PRO A 420 17.14 -34.00 2.74
C PRO A 420 17.27 -34.68 1.36
N ARG A 421 17.36 -36.02 1.33
CA ARG A 421 17.48 -36.77 0.07
C ARG A 421 16.21 -36.66 -0.78
N SER A 422 15.07 -36.43 -0.15
CA SER A 422 13.81 -36.19 -0.84
C SER A 422 13.73 -34.83 -1.56
N PHE A 423 14.66 -33.90 -1.30
CA PHE A 423 14.57 -32.51 -1.80
C PHE A 423 14.53 -32.42 -3.33
N GLY A 424 15.15 -33.38 -4.03
CA GLY A 424 15.10 -33.47 -5.49
C GLY A 424 13.73 -33.77 -6.10
N ARG A 425 12.73 -34.13 -5.27
CA ARG A 425 11.36 -34.44 -5.71
C ARG A 425 10.49 -33.21 -5.95
N LEU A 426 10.99 -32.01 -5.63
CA LEU A 426 10.28 -30.73 -5.83
C LEU A 426 10.25 -30.34 -7.33
N ALA A 427 9.56 -31.14 -8.13
CA ALA A 427 9.60 -31.06 -9.60
C ALA A 427 8.99 -29.77 -10.17
N ALA A 428 8.12 -29.09 -9.42
CA ALA A 428 7.53 -27.81 -9.82
C ALA A 428 8.37 -26.58 -9.47
N LEU A 429 9.49 -26.76 -8.73
CA LEU A 429 10.25 -25.66 -8.16
C LEU A 429 10.95 -24.85 -9.25
N ARG A 430 10.73 -23.54 -9.27
CA ARG A 430 11.29 -22.59 -10.25
C ARG A 430 12.29 -21.63 -9.64
N SER A 431 12.10 -21.24 -8.39
CA SER A 431 12.99 -20.31 -7.70
C SER A 431 13.36 -20.84 -6.32
N LEU A 432 14.66 -20.96 -6.06
CA LEU A 432 15.23 -21.46 -4.82
C LEU A 432 16.30 -20.50 -4.30
N GLY A 433 16.03 -19.90 -3.13
CA GLY A 433 17.00 -19.11 -2.38
C GLY A 433 17.49 -19.84 -1.15
N LEU A 434 18.81 -20.08 -1.06
CA LEU A 434 19.52 -20.75 0.02
C LEU A 434 20.77 -19.96 0.45
N ASN A 435 20.83 -18.67 0.15
CA ASN A 435 21.97 -17.82 0.48
C ASN A 435 22.23 -17.78 1.99
N ASP A 436 23.48 -17.54 2.39
CA ASP A 436 23.88 -17.33 3.78
C ASP A 436 23.39 -18.48 4.70
N ASN A 437 23.75 -19.71 4.36
CA ASN A 437 23.49 -20.92 5.15
C ASN A 437 24.82 -21.63 5.46
N LEU A 438 24.76 -22.83 6.05
CA LEU A 438 25.93 -23.62 6.44
C LEU A 438 26.06 -24.89 5.58
N LEU A 439 25.55 -24.88 4.34
CA LEU A 439 25.54 -26.06 3.48
C LEU A 439 26.96 -26.43 3.07
N ALA A 440 27.37 -27.66 3.40
CA ALA A 440 28.67 -28.21 2.99
C ALA A 440 28.60 -28.96 1.65
N SER A 441 27.44 -29.55 1.34
CA SER A 441 27.17 -30.26 0.09
C SER A 441 25.68 -30.20 -0.26
N LEU A 442 25.36 -30.56 -1.50
CA LEU A 442 23.99 -30.78 -1.98
C LEU A 442 23.76 -32.29 -2.20
N PRO A 443 22.55 -32.82 -2.00
CA PRO A 443 22.26 -34.23 -2.22
C PRO A 443 22.35 -34.60 -3.71
N GLU A 444 22.67 -35.87 -4.03
CA GLU A 444 22.73 -36.35 -5.43
C GLU A 444 21.40 -36.18 -6.17
N SER A 445 20.28 -36.25 -5.46
CA SER A 445 18.95 -36.01 -5.99
C SER A 445 18.71 -34.57 -6.47
N PHE A 446 19.60 -33.62 -6.17
CA PHE A 446 19.39 -32.19 -6.45
C PHE A 446 19.22 -31.90 -7.94
N GLY A 447 19.82 -32.71 -8.82
CA GLY A 447 19.60 -32.65 -10.28
C GLY A 447 18.15 -32.93 -10.71
N GLY A 448 17.31 -33.50 -9.84
CA GLY A 448 15.88 -33.75 -10.09
C GLY A 448 15.01 -32.50 -10.17
N LEU A 449 15.53 -31.32 -9.81
CA LEU A 449 14.83 -30.03 -9.89
C LEU A 449 14.75 -29.48 -11.33
N ALA A 450 14.17 -30.26 -12.24
CA ALA A 450 14.21 -30.02 -13.68
C ALA A 450 13.54 -28.70 -14.12
N ALA A 451 12.60 -28.16 -13.33
CA ALA A 451 11.90 -26.91 -13.61
C ALA A 451 12.62 -25.66 -13.04
N LEU A 452 13.76 -25.83 -12.36
CA LEU A 452 14.43 -24.75 -11.65
C LEU A 452 15.02 -23.72 -12.61
N GLN A 453 14.66 -22.45 -12.42
CA GLN A 453 15.06 -21.32 -13.26
C GLN A 453 16.03 -20.39 -12.52
N GLN A 454 15.84 -20.23 -11.21
CA GLN A 454 16.67 -19.36 -10.38
C GLN A 454 17.16 -20.13 -9.16
N LEU A 455 18.47 -20.17 -8.99
CA LEU A 455 19.13 -20.79 -7.85
C LEU A 455 20.12 -19.82 -7.24
N SER A 456 20.00 -19.57 -5.94
CA SER A 456 20.95 -18.78 -5.17
C SER A 456 21.46 -19.58 -3.98
N LEU A 457 22.75 -19.84 -3.95
CA LEU A 457 23.51 -20.62 -2.95
C LEU A 457 24.71 -19.81 -2.42
N ASN A 458 24.67 -18.49 -2.54
CA ASN A 458 25.79 -17.63 -2.15
C ASN A 458 26.06 -17.72 -0.64
N GLY A 459 27.31 -17.53 -0.20
CA GLY A 459 27.64 -17.47 1.23
C GLY A 459 27.37 -18.78 1.97
N ASN A 460 27.73 -19.91 1.37
CA ASN A 460 27.64 -21.24 1.97
C ASN A 460 29.04 -21.87 2.13
N GLY A 461 29.10 -23.11 2.59
CA GLY A 461 30.33 -23.88 2.76
C GLY A 461 30.57 -24.92 1.67
N LEU A 462 29.98 -24.77 0.48
CA LEU A 462 30.01 -25.82 -0.55
C LEU A 462 31.43 -26.07 -1.06
N GLU A 463 31.92 -27.30 -0.94
CA GLU A 463 33.24 -27.72 -1.44
C GLU A 463 33.18 -28.25 -2.88
N ALA A 464 32.06 -28.89 -3.23
CA ALA A 464 31.80 -29.40 -4.58
C ALA A 464 30.29 -29.38 -4.88
N LEU A 465 29.94 -29.41 -6.16
CA LEU A 465 28.58 -29.66 -6.64
C LEU A 465 28.41 -31.16 -6.94
N PRO A 466 27.22 -31.74 -6.69
CA PRO A 466 26.99 -33.17 -6.91
C PRO A 466 26.99 -33.52 -8.40
N PRO A 467 27.30 -34.78 -8.76
CA PRO A 467 27.07 -35.29 -10.11
C PRO A 467 25.60 -35.13 -10.50
N GLY A 468 25.32 -34.79 -11.76
CA GLY A 468 23.97 -34.52 -12.23
C GLY A 468 23.50 -33.09 -11.99
N PHE A 469 24.33 -32.19 -11.46
CA PHE A 469 24.00 -30.76 -11.37
C PHE A 469 23.71 -30.16 -12.75
N GLY A 470 24.36 -30.68 -13.81
CA GLY A 470 24.07 -30.33 -15.19
C GLY A 470 22.65 -30.64 -15.67
N ALA A 471 21.88 -31.47 -14.94
CA ALA A 471 20.50 -31.83 -15.29
C ALA A 471 19.49 -30.69 -15.06
N LEU A 472 19.89 -29.58 -14.44
CA LEU A 472 19.08 -28.38 -14.22
C LEU A 472 18.90 -27.58 -15.53
N ALA A 473 18.34 -28.20 -16.56
CA ALA A 473 18.30 -27.68 -17.93
C ALA A 473 17.49 -26.39 -18.10
N ALA A 474 16.59 -26.08 -17.16
CA ALA A 474 15.78 -24.86 -17.18
C ALA A 474 16.46 -23.65 -16.51
N LEU A 475 17.66 -23.83 -15.93
CA LEU A 475 18.31 -22.84 -15.08
C LEU A 475 18.78 -21.62 -15.89
N GLN A 476 18.43 -20.44 -15.42
CA GLN A 476 18.73 -19.14 -16.03
C GLN A 476 19.71 -18.32 -15.19
N THR A 477 19.53 -18.35 -13.87
CA THR A 477 20.35 -17.58 -12.94
C THR A 477 20.88 -18.50 -11.86
N LEU A 478 22.20 -18.49 -11.69
CA LEU A 478 22.92 -19.27 -10.70
C LEU A 478 23.82 -18.36 -9.87
N GLY A 479 23.60 -18.31 -8.56
CA GLY A 479 24.50 -17.71 -7.59
C GLY A 479 25.19 -18.78 -6.76
N LEU A 480 26.51 -18.83 -6.81
CA LEU A 480 27.39 -19.70 -6.04
C LEU A 480 28.54 -18.92 -5.38
N SER A 481 28.45 -17.59 -5.34
CA SER A 481 29.54 -16.76 -4.84
C SER A 481 29.74 -16.92 -3.33
N GLY A 482 30.98 -16.81 -2.84
CA GLY A 482 31.27 -16.93 -1.41
C GLY A 482 31.10 -18.36 -0.89
N ASN A 483 31.60 -19.34 -1.65
CA ASN A 483 31.64 -20.76 -1.28
C ASN A 483 33.09 -21.25 -1.20
N ARG A 484 33.31 -22.57 -1.08
CA ARG A 484 34.63 -23.20 -1.01
C ARG A 484 34.90 -24.10 -2.22
N LEU A 485 34.26 -23.83 -3.35
CA LEU A 485 34.33 -24.68 -4.54
C LEU A 485 35.75 -24.69 -5.10
N THR A 486 36.34 -25.87 -5.24
CA THR A 486 37.68 -26.04 -5.85
C THR A 486 37.61 -26.34 -7.35
N ALA A 487 36.52 -26.99 -7.78
CA ALA A 487 36.24 -27.32 -9.18
C ALA A 487 34.73 -27.35 -9.44
N LEU A 488 34.35 -27.27 -10.72
CA LEU A 488 32.99 -27.51 -11.20
C LEU A 488 32.93 -28.91 -11.84
N PRO A 489 31.79 -29.62 -11.76
CA PRO A 489 31.66 -30.95 -12.34
C PRO A 489 31.68 -30.90 -13.88
N ASP A 490 32.10 -32.00 -14.52
CA ASP A 490 32.25 -32.07 -15.98
C ASP A 490 30.93 -31.87 -16.74
N ASP A 491 29.81 -32.19 -16.11
CA ASP A 491 28.46 -32.02 -16.65
C ASP A 491 27.92 -30.58 -16.50
N PHE A 492 28.65 -29.66 -15.88
CA PHE A 492 28.20 -28.27 -15.68
C PHE A 492 27.86 -27.55 -17.00
N GLY A 493 28.54 -27.91 -18.09
CA GLY A 493 28.24 -27.42 -19.44
C GLY A 493 26.84 -27.77 -19.94
N LEU A 494 26.18 -28.80 -19.39
CA LEU A 494 24.82 -29.22 -19.76
C LEU A 494 23.74 -28.19 -19.40
N LEU A 495 24.08 -27.16 -18.63
CA LEU A 495 23.24 -26.00 -18.36
C LEU A 495 23.09 -25.05 -19.58
N TYR A 496 23.57 -25.47 -20.77
CA TYR A 496 23.63 -24.66 -21.99
C TYR A 496 22.28 -24.14 -22.50
N GLY A 497 21.17 -24.73 -22.07
CA GLY A 497 19.85 -24.44 -22.63
C GLY A 497 19.39 -23.00 -22.38
N ARG A 498 19.50 -22.52 -21.15
CA ARG A 498 18.91 -21.23 -20.72
C ARG A 498 19.77 -20.39 -19.77
N MET A 499 20.99 -20.84 -19.43
CA MET A 499 21.83 -20.13 -18.46
C MET A 499 22.27 -18.77 -19.00
N GLU A 500 21.91 -17.70 -18.29
CA GLU A 500 22.21 -16.31 -18.66
C GLU A 500 23.17 -15.65 -17.67
N ILE A 501 23.04 -15.97 -16.38
CA ILE A 501 23.81 -15.33 -15.31
C ILE A 501 24.39 -16.40 -14.39
N ALA A 502 25.71 -16.40 -14.24
CA ALA A 502 26.44 -17.26 -13.31
C ALA A 502 27.37 -16.43 -12.43
N GLY A 503 27.09 -16.38 -11.13
CA GLY A 503 27.97 -15.82 -10.11
C GLY A 503 28.76 -16.94 -9.42
N LEU A 504 30.07 -16.95 -9.61
CA LEU A 504 31.02 -17.93 -9.08
C LEU A 504 32.19 -17.24 -8.34
N SER A 505 32.04 -15.94 -8.03
CA SER A 505 33.08 -15.16 -7.36
C SER A 505 33.34 -15.65 -5.93
N ASP A 506 34.47 -15.27 -5.33
CA ASP A 506 34.79 -15.57 -3.93
C ASP A 506 34.73 -17.09 -3.64
N ASN A 507 35.48 -17.87 -4.43
CA ASN A 507 35.58 -19.32 -4.34
C ASN A 507 37.05 -19.74 -4.39
N LEU A 508 37.31 -21.05 -4.49
CA LEU A 508 38.66 -21.62 -4.54
C LEU A 508 38.95 -22.28 -5.90
N LEU A 509 38.25 -21.86 -6.96
CA LEU A 509 38.30 -22.52 -8.26
C LEU A 509 39.70 -22.39 -8.87
N THR A 510 40.31 -23.52 -9.23
CA THR A 510 41.63 -23.55 -9.89
C THR A 510 41.54 -23.56 -11.42
N GLY A 511 40.39 -23.99 -11.96
CA GLY A 511 40.11 -24.03 -13.38
C GLY A 511 38.63 -24.25 -13.67
N LEU A 512 38.27 -24.18 -14.95
CA LEU A 512 36.90 -24.44 -15.45
C LEU A 512 36.90 -25.69 -16.34
N PRO A 513 35.84 -26.51 -16.32
CA PRO A 513 35.74 -27.69 -17.16
C PRO A 513 35.65 -27.32 -18.64
N GLY A 514 36.12 -28.20 -19.53
CA GLY A 514 36.08 -27.96 -20.98
C GLY A 514 34.65 -27.81 -21.53
N SER A 515 33.67 -28.45 -20.88
CA SER A 515 32.24 -28.36 -21.19
C SER A 515 31.65 -26.98 -20.93
N PHE A 516 32.30 -26.12 -20.14
CA PHE A 516 31.83 -24.76 -19.82
C PHE A 516 31.59 -23.90 -21.07
N CYS A 517 32.28 -24.19 -22.18
CA CYS A 517 32.10 -23.50 -23.46
C CYS A 517 30.73 -23.74 -24.12
N GLN A 518 29.96 -24.72 -23.64
CA GLN A 518 28.62 -25.03 -24.12
C GLN A 518 27.58 -23.98 -23.71
N LEU A 519 27.87 -23.16 -22.68
CA LEU A 519 26.95 -22.14 -22.12
C LEU A 519 26.79 -20.91 -23.05
N ARG A 520 26.30 -21.13 -24.27
CA ARG A 520 26.25 -20.11 -25.33
C ARG A 520 25.27 -18.98 -25.06
N ALA A 521 24.30 -19.18 -24.18
CA ALA A 521 23.35 -18.16 -23.74
C ALA A 521 23.89 -17.27 -22.60
N LEU A 522 25.05 -17.59 -22.03
CA LEU A 522 25.60 -16.91 -20.86
C LEU A 522 25.97 -15.46 -21.21
N GLN A 523 25.42 -14.51 -20.46
CA GLN A 523 25.60 -13.07 -20.65
C GLN A 523 26.47 -12.45 -19.55
N THR A 524 26.32 -12.91 -18.31
CA THR A 524 27.07 -12.39 -17.17
C THR A 524 27.74 -13.53 -16.42
N LEU A 525 29.06 -13.41 -16.24
CA LEU A 525 29.87 -14.37 -15.52
C LEU A 525 30.77 -13.65 -14.51
N GLY A 526 30.54 -13.90 -13.23
CA GLY A 526 31.42 -13.47 -12.14
C GLY A 526 32.34 -14.61 -11.72
N LEU A 527 33.65 -14.42 -11.82
CA LEU A 527 34.69 -15.37 -11.40
C LEU A 527 35.76 -14.68 -10.54
N SER A 528 35.48 -13.47 -10.06
CA SER A 528 36.40 -12.66 -9.28
C SER A 528 36.79 -13.36 -7.97
N ASN A 529 37.96 -13.08 -7.43
CA ASN A 529 38.45 -13.65 -6.17
C ASN A 529 38.41 -15.19 -6.15
N ASN A 530 39.15 -15.80 -7.07
CA ASN A 530 39.32 -17.24 -7.21
C ASN A 530 40.81 -17.58 -7.38
N LYS A 531 41.14 -18.85 -7.64
CA LYS A 531 42.53 -19.33 -7.85
C LYS A 531 42.78 -19.74 -9.30
N LEU A 532 42.10 -19.11 -10.27
CA LEU A 532 42.18 -19.52 -11.67
C LEU A 532 43.58 -19.20 -12.22
N ALA A 533 44.32 -20.23 -12.64
CA ALA A 533 45.64 -20.07 -13.25
C ALA A 533 45.57 -19.86 -14.78
N ALA A 534 44.55 -20.45 -15.43
CA ALA A 534 44.29 -20.33 -16.85
C ALA A 534 42.79 -20.56 -17.14
N LEU A 535 42.34 -20.07 -18.29
CA LEU A 535 41.01 -20.37 -18.83
C LEU A 535 41.16 -21.38 -20.00
N PRO A 536 40.15 -22.26 -20.23
CA PRO A 536 40.18 -23.20 -21.34
C PRO A 536 40.29 -22.52 -22.71
N GLN A 537 40.99 -23.14 -23.68
CA GLN A 537 41.06 -22.61 -25.05
C GLN A 537 39.68 -22.54 -25.74
N SER A 538 38.68 -23.29 -25.27
CA SER A 538 37.31 -23.22 -25.77
C SER A 538 36.49 -22.04 -25.20
N PHE A 539 37.03 -21.25 -24.26
CA PHE A 539 36.29 -20.19 -23.58
C PHE A 539 35.74 -19.10 -24.52
N GLY A 540 36.43 -18.83 -25.64
CA GLY A 540 35.95 -17.92 -26.68
C GLY A 540 34.64 -18.31 -27.39
N GLN A 541 34.07 -19.49 -27.11
CA GLN A 541 32.78 -19.92 -27.67
C GLN A 541 31.56 -19.31 -26.95
N LEU A 542 31.76 -18.59 -25.84
CA LEU A 542 30.70 -17.90 -25.08
C LEU A 542 30.25 -16.62 -25.81
N ALA A 543 29.62 -16.80 -26.98
CA ALA A 543 29.33 -15.72 -27.92
C ALA A 543 28.37 -14.63 -27.39
N ALA A 544 27.51 -14.96 -26.42
CA ALA A 544 26.57 -14.03 -25.81
C ALA A 544 27.14 -13.27 -24.59
N LEU A 545 28.37 -13.55 -24.17
CA LEU A 545 28.96 -13.01 -22.95
C LEU A 545 29.17 -11.50 -23.07
N GLN A 546 28.56 -10.73 -22.17
CA GLN A 546 28.61 -9.28 -22.12
C GLN A 546 29.45 -8.76 -20.95
N THR A 547 29.37 -9.44 -19.80
CA THR A 547 30.04 -9.02 -18.56
C THR A 547 30.84 -10.19 -18.01
N LEU A 548 32.14 -9.96 -17.79
CA LEU A 548 33.05 -10.96 -17.25
C LEU A 548 33.93 -10.34 -16.16
N GLY A 549 33.74 -10.81 -14.92
CA GLY A 549 34.62 -10.48 -13.80
C GLY A 549 35.66 -11.59 -13.59
N LEU A 550 36.94 -11.26 -13.68
CA LEU A 550 38.08 -12.15 -13.44
C LEU A 550 39.08 -11.51 -12.47
N GLU A 551 38.66 -10.50 -11.71
CA GLU A 551 39.51 -9.78 -10.78
C GLU A 551 40.06 -10.71 -9.69
N GLU A 552 41.21 -10.38 -9.10
CA GLU A 552 41.83 -11.10 -7.98
C GLU A 552 41.93 -12.62 -8.24
N ASN A 553 42.57 -13.00 -9.35
CA ASN A 553 42.86 -14.38 -9.73
C ASN A 553 44.38 -14.59 -9.95
N GLU A 554 44.78 -15.81 -10.34
CA GLU A 554 46.18 -16.17 -10.59
C GLU A 554 46.51 -16.34 -12.08
N LEU A 555 45.77 -15.67 -12.97
CA LEU A 555 45.87 -15.88 -14.42
C LEU A 555 47.27 -15.52 -14.94
N ALA A 556 47.93 -16.48 -15.60
CA ALA A 556 49.21 -16.25 -16.26
C ALA A 556 49.06 -15.70 -17.68
N ALA A 557 48.03 -16.18 -18.39
CA ALA A 557 47.70 -15.77 -19.76
C ALA A 557 46.20 -15.96 -20.02
N LEU A 558 45.68 -15.23 -21.00
CA LEU A 558 44.34 -15.45 -21.56
C LEU A 558 44.46 -16.21 -22.89
N PRO A 559 43.51 -17.10 -23.24
CA PRO A 559 43.57 -17.89 -24.46
C PRO A 559 43.38 -17.03 -25.72
N GLU A 560 43.95 -17.44 -26.86
CA GLU A 560 43.77 -16.73 -28.14
C GLU A 560 42.33 -16.77 -28.66
N SER A 561 41.51 -17.70 -28.17
CA SER A 561 40.08 -17.70 -28.49
C SER A 561 39.32 -16.54 -27.84
N PHE A 562 39.90 -15.84 -26.86
CA PHE A 562 39.23 -14.79 -26.10
C PHE A 562 38.78 -13.62 -26.99
N GLY A 563 39.51 -13.33 -28.07
CA GLY A 563 39.09 -12.34 -29.08
C GLY A 563 37.74 -12.63 -29.77
N ARG A 564 37.24 -13.87 -29.69
CA ARG A 564 35.95 -14.28 -30.28
C ARG A 564 34.73 -13.86 -29.46
N LEU A 565 34.93 -13.30 -28.26
CA LEU A 565 33.86 -12.80 -27.39
C LEU A 565 33.29 -11.47 -27.92
N ALA A 566 32.64 -11.52 -29.08
CA ALA A 566 32.20 -10.35 -29.84
C ALA A 566 31.16 -9.48 -29.11
N ALA A 567 30.42 -10.05 -28.15
CA ALA A 567 29.42 -9.35 -27.35
C ALA A 567 29.96 -8.72 -26.06
N LEU A 568 31.25 -8.93 -25.72
CA LEU A 568 31.82 -8.53 -24.44
C LEU A 568 31.90 -7.01 -24.33
N ARG A 569 31.25 -6.46 -23.31
CA ARG A 569 31.17 -5.03 -23.01
C ARG A 569 31.98 -4.64 -21.78
N GLN A 570 31.99 -5.50 -20.76
CA GLN A 570 32.67 -5.23 -19.49
C GLN A 570 33.59 -6.39 -19.14
N LEU A 571 34.84 -6.05 -18.84
CA LEU A 571 35.86 -7.01 -18.45
C LEU A 571 36.69 -6.49 -17.28
N GLY A 572 36.69 -7.24 -16.19
CA GLY A 572 37.55 -6.99 -15.04
C GLY A 572 38.70 -7.98 -14.98
N LEU A 573 39.94 -7.49 -14.92
CA LEU A 573 41.17 -8.29 -14.87
C LEU A 573 42.14 -7.83 -13.76
N ARG A 574 41.74 -6.85 -12.95
CA ARG A 574 42.55 -6.29 -11.86
C ARG A 574 43.01 -7.38 -10.88
N GLY A 575 44.21 -7.27 -10.30
CA GLY A 575 44.69 -8.20 -9.29
C GLY A 575 45.30 -9.51 -9.84
N ASN A 576 45.31 -9.71 -11.17
CA ASN A 576 45.98 -10.86 -11.80
C ASN A 576 47.49 -10.62 -11.96
N ARG A 577 48.24 -10.74 -10.86
CA ARG A 577 49.67 -10.36 -10.82
C ARG A 577 50.58 -11.16 -11.76
N ARG A 578 50.16 -12.38 -12.16
CA ARG A 578 50.92 -13.23 -13.09
C ARG A 578 50.64 -12.91 -14.56
N LEU A 579 49.64 -12.08 -14.86
CA LEU A 579 49.25 -11.75 -16.22
C LEU A 579 50.27 -10.78 -16.82
N ALA A 580 51.15 -11.30 -17.68
CA ALA A 580 52.22 -10.51 -18.29
C ALA A 580 51.76 -9.70 -19.51
N SER A 581 50.86 -10.26 -20.32
CA SER A 581 50.37 -9.66 -21.57
C SER A 581 48.97 -10.15 -21.91
N LEU A 582 48.26 -9.35 -22.73
CA LEU A 582 47.02 -9.75 -23.37
C LEU A 582 47.31 -10.41 -24.73
N PRO A 583 46.51 -11.39 -25.19
CA PRO A 583 46.69 -12.06 -26.47
C PRO A 583 46.47 -11.12 -27.65
N GLU A 584 46.99 -11.44 -28.84
CA GLU A 584 46.85 -10.57 -30.02
C GLU A 584 45.40 -10.49 -30.51
N SER A 585 44.67 -11.59 -30.38
CA SER A 585 43.23 -11.67 -30.66
C SER A 585 42.36 -10.68 -29.89
N PHE A 586 42.86 -10.08 -28.80
CA PHE A 586 42.12 -9.12 -27.97
C PHE A 586 41.74 -7.82 -28.71
N ASP A 587 42.42 -7.50 -29.83
CA ASP A 587 42.05 -6.38 -30.72
C ASP A 587 40.67 -6.56 -31.39
N GLN A 588 40.14 -7.79 -31.41
CA GLN A 588 38.86 -8.16 -32.04
C GLN A 588 37.65 -7.84 -31.15
N LEU A 589 37.84 -7.46 -29.88
CA LEU A 589 36.79 -7.11 -28.93
C LEU A 589 36.20 -5.72 -29.19
N ALA A 590 35.46 -5.58 -30.31
CA ALA A 590 34.93 -4.29 -30.76
C ALA A 590 33.81 -3.71 -29.87
N ALA A 591 33.12 -4.56 -29.11
CA ALA A 591 32.02 -4.17 -28.22
C ALA A 591 32.47 -3.75 -26.81
N LEU A 592 33.77 -3.85 -26.49
CA LEU A 592 34.27 -3.59 -25.14
C LEU A 592 34.17 -2.10 -24.80
N ASP A 593 33.45 -1.80 -23.73
CA ASP A 593 33.17 -0.46 -23.23
C ASP A 593 33.95 -0.15 -21.94
N ARG A 594 34.13 -1.15 -21.06
CA ARG A 594 34.82 -1.01 -19.78
C ARG A 594 35.85 -2.13 -19.59
N LEU A 595 37.08 -1.74 -19.28
CA LEU A 595 38.19 -2.65 -19.04
C LEU A 595 38.94 -2.24 -17.78
N GLU A 596 38.95 -3.09 -16.76
CA GLU A 596 39.66 -2.84 -15.51
C GLU A 596 40.95 -3.67 -15.45
N LEU A 597 42.10 -2.98 -15.35
CA LEU A 597 43.44 -3.58 -15.41
C LEU A 597 44.36 -2.98 -14.34
N ASP A 598 45.39 -3.73 -13.96
CA ASP A 598 46.46 -3.21 -13.11
C ASP A 598 47.36 -2.22 -13.87
N ARG A 599 47.82 -1.18 -13.18
CA ARG A 599 48.61 -0.06 -13.75
C ARG A 599 49.95 -0.48 -14.40
N GLY A 600 50.42 -1.71 -14.19
CA GLY A 600 51.74 -2.20 -14.63
C GLY A 600 51.74 -3.14 -15.84
N LEU A 601 50.58 -3.50 -16.40
CA LEU A 601 50.50 -4.38 -17.56
C LEU A 601 51.11 -3.72 -18.81
N ARG A 602 51.91 -4.47 -19.57
CA ARG A 602 52.56 -3.99 -20.82
C ARG A 602 51.53 -3.87 -21.95
N LEU A 603 50.70 -2.82 -21.92
CA LEU A 603 49.62 -2.57 -22.88
C LEU A 603 50.07 -1.91 -24.19
N ARG A 604 51.37 -1.66 -24.39
CA ARG A 604 51.88 -0.81 -25.50
C ARG A 604 51.56 -1.34 -26.90
N HIS A 605 51.53 -2.66 -27.09
CA HIS A 605 51.18 -3.27 -28.37
C HIS A 605 49.66 -3.31 -28.57
N TRP A 606 48.91 -3.69 -27.54
CA TRP A 606 47.45 -3.78 -27.57
C TRP A 606 46.77 -2.42 -27.75
N LEU A 607 47.14 -1.38 -26.99
CA LEU A 607 46.57 -0.03 -27.14
C LEU A 607 46.69 0.48 -28.59
N ARG A 608 47.78 0.15 -29.29
CA ARG A 608 47.99 0.53 -30.70
C ARG A 608 47.14 -0.27 -31.69
N GLY A 609 46.82 -1.52 -31.39
CA GLY A 609 45.96 -2.39 -32.22
C GLY A 609 44.47 -2.11 -32.00
N TRP A 610 44.07 -1.99 -30.74
CA TRP A 610 42.72 -1.59 -30.31
C TRP A 610 42.32 -0.19 -30.80
N LEU A 611 43.20 0.81 -30.70
CA LEU A 611 42.95 2.14 -31.28
C LEU A 611 42.78 2.09 -32.81
N ARG A 612 43.47 1.17 -33.51
CA ARG A 612 43.31 0.97 -34.96
C ARG A 612 41.99 0.27 -35.31
N SER A 613 41.56 -0.72 -34.52
CA SER A 613 40.29 -1.43 -34.73
C SER A 613 39.09 -0.52 -34.44
N LEU A 614 39.17 0.33 -33.41
CA LEU A 614 38.20 1.41 -33.15
C LEU A 614 38.15 2.43 -34.30
N HIS A 615 39.30 2.81 -34.87
CA HIS A 615 39.36 3.68 -36.05
C HIS A 615 38.69 3.05 -37.28
N HIS A 616 38.87 1.74 -37.50
CA HIS A 616 38.22 1.01 -38.60
C HIS A 616 36.72 0.82 -38.38
N ALA A 617 36.28 0.59 -37.14
CA ALA A 617 34.85 0.52 -36.79
C ALA A 617 34.16 1.88 -36.96
N ALA A 618 34.80 2.97 -36.53
CA ALA A 618 34.33 4.35 -36.74
C ALA A 618 34.29 4.73 -38.24
N ALA A 619 35.28 4.31 -39.03
CA ALA A 619 35.30 4.51 -40.47
C ALA A 619 34.16 3.75 -41.19
N ARG A 620 33.81 2.53 -40.74
CA ARG A 620 32.67 1.77 -41.26
C ARG A 620 31.32 2.39 -40.87
N ALA A 621 31.17 2.90 -39.64
CA ALA A 621 29.96 3.60 -39.19
C ALA A 621 29.75 4.95 -39.92
N ALA A 622 30.83 5.64 -40.28
CA ALA A 622 30.79 6.84 -41.12
C ALA A 622 30.41 6.57 -42.59
N CYS A 623 30.41 5.29 -43.03
CA CYS A 623 30.10 4.86 -44.39
C CYS A 623 28.67 4.33 -44.59
N CYS A 624 27.75 4.51 -43.64
CA CYS A 624 26.32 4.25 -43.89
C CYS A 624 25.82 5.13 -45.07
N PRO A 625 25.16 4.57 -46.10
CA PRO A 625 24.74 5.34 -47.27
C PRO A 625 23.48 6.15 -46.96
N CYS A 626 23.63 7.30 -46.29
CA CYS A 626 22.56 8.30 -46.25
C CYS A 626 22.39 8.89 -47.65
N ARG A 627 21.26 8.58 -48.30
CA ARG A 627 20.79 9.32 -49.48
C ARG A 627 20.32 10.72 -49.02
N ALA A 628 20.78 11.73 -49.76
CA ALA A 628 20.37 13.15 -49.77
C ALA A 628 21.04 14.13 -48.77
N VAL A 629 21.77 15.06 -49.39
CA VAL A 629 22.04 16.49 -49.06
C VAL A 629 22.61 16.84 -47.66
N SER A 630 23.91 16.56 -47.49
CA SER A 630 24.95 17.41 -46.84
C SER A 630 26.08 16.53 -46.27
N ARG A 631 26.91 15.99 -47.16
CA ARG A 631 28.01 15.07 -46.79
C ARG A 631 29.01 15.66 -45.77
N ALA A 632 29.22 16.98 -45.75
CA ALA A 632 30.20 17.61 -44.85
C ALA A 632 29.72 17.72 -43.39
N ALA A 633 28.47 18.11 -43.15
CA ALA A 633 27.92 18.29 -41.81
C ALA A 633 27.60 16.94 -41.12
N CYS A 634 27.15 15.94 -41.88
CA CYS A 634 26.90 14.59 -41.38
C CYS A 634 28.22 13.86 -41.03
N CYS A 635 29.27 14.01 -41.86
CA CYS A 635 30.61 13.50 -41.54
C CYS A 635 31.23 14.17 -40.31
N GLN A 636 31.06 15.48 -40.11
CA GLN A 636 31.60 16.16 -38.93
C GLN A 636 30.85 15.80 -37.64
N ARG A 637 29.50 15.70 -37.67
CA ARG A 637 28.72 15.21 -36.52
C ARG A 637 29.00 13.73 -36.21
N GLY A 638 29.16 12.89 -37.23
CA GLY A 638 29.56 11.49 -37.08
C GLY A 638 30.97 11.34 -36.49
N ARG A 639 31.93 12.17 -36.92
CA ARG A 639 33.29 12.21 -36.37
C ARG A 639 33.33 12.77 -34.94
N ALA A 640 32.54 13.79 -34.62
CA ALA A 640 32.45 14.36 -33.27
C ALA A 640 31.75 13.41 -32.28
N ALA A 641 30.69 12.72 -32.71
CA ALA A 641 30.03 11.68 -31.92
C ALA A 641 30.96 10.47 -31.72
N ALA A 642 31.73 10.08 -32.74
CA ALA A 642 32.75 9.04 -32.63
C ALA A 642 33.89 9.46 -31.69
N ALA A 643 34.35 10.70 -31.74
CA ALA A 643 35.40 11.22 -30.85
C ALA A 643 34.91 11.36 -29.39
N ALA A 644 33.66 11.78 -29.16
CA ALA A 644 33.06 11.83 -27.84
C ALA A 644 32.80 10.42 -27.27
N ALA A 645 32.39 9.46 -28.10
CA ALA A 645 32.26 8.06 -27.71
C ALA A 645 33.64 7.42 -27.41
N LEU A 646 34.68 7.79 -28.16
CA LEU A 646 36.07 7.37 -27.91
C LEU A 646 36.60 7.95 -26.60
N ALA A 647 36.35 9.23 -26.32
CA ALA A 647 36.75 9.90 -25.07
C ALA A 647 36.01 9.32 -23.85
N LYS A 648 34.73 8.96 -23.99
CA LYS A 648 33.93 8.31 -22.94
C LYS A 648 34.29 6.83 -22.72
N ARG A 649 34.89 6.16 -23.71
CA ARG A 649 35.41 4.77 -23.63
C ARG A 649 36.86 4.69 -23.11
N LEU A 650 37.61 5.80 -23.15
CA LEU A 650 39.00 5.89 -22.68
C LEU A 650 39.11 6.37 -21.23
N ALA A 651 38.13 7.14 -20.74
CA ALA A 651 38.00 7.56 -19.34
C ALA A 651 37.33 6.46 -18.51
#